data_AF-A0A117QVR7-F1
#
_entry.id   AF-A0A117QVR7-F1
#
_cell.length_a   1.000
_cell.length_b   1.000
_cell.length_c   1.000
_cell.angle_alpha   90.00
_cell.angle_beta   90.00
_cell.angle_gamma   90.00
#
_symmetry.space_group_name_H-M   'P 1'
#
loop_
_entity.id
_entity.type
_entity.pdbx_description
1 polymer ?
#
loop_
_entity_poly.entity_id
_entity_poly.type
_entity_poly.pdbx_seq_one_letter_code
_entity_poly.pdbx_strand_id
1 'polypeptide(L)'
;MLQLGSRTFEVDGVTVFQDHADDHQFWYLATQVVLGQRPDGSPAFSLITYRPAVTDSGIEGGGFLMLQTAVVLPEATRGKILGRLAGMVRDGEPRLAAAPVERGAVRCLALNLEGSGGAAAQPPPPGAFNAVERILGATKPSLVGEETAAFSLVLGQEGAVILKKAFEQGATPVGVIYELEYSALTPDLRVEITADFERIYHHFSVGLEAQIYWVRAGIDAGFEKLVQDGAIKIQVTDFTGDADNEAKEKWALDFFKTDLLKSWFEPSLDLGQLKGPAQPEGLDAVLERLKKLKSPTPAAGTSGATGAATPGPTTPANPAGTATPALATLTITQTTPAPLPGSLGLSLLSGGSGPAPTLHVLGPPGAAVTVDGLPRTLDASGNVSVDVLPGTSHPVTVDWPVIAPLPAVSIRATLARAKAPAAATPTPGPTPAPQPQPAQPAAGTPAAGTAGGGMPALVSFRLRFIEQEERKTVKLVYDRKKAVTRTYAPQGFVGLMLDQLSDKQALFTEVDLDDPFFRVLGVDIATAADFRKIGLFSTDVAIEYGDPAAGNGHKRTDFQLTPESPGPKHFETFLNESHDLGFTVGLQHHFDSASGWKGEKLTYELEPRPSLDRTLHVDPGDDLGFLELKIFPHRVDEGIVDAIDVALAYDDGVSFQQQDIFRVEPGSGEQLWRLRLTRPDHRSWTATFTHHLKNGTVLTSGPLTSDASSLPVDDPFVTALDIRAIPLFAPGTVQLAFLDIEYDDTANSYTRRERLEIPGTATEPVSLRIALLDADQRTFRHRVTLVTKDGHLTQTAPVDGTETIIGLGAAP
;
A
#
# COMPACT_ATOMS: atom_id res chain seq x y z
N MET A 1 46.18 20.77 2.54
CA MET A 1 44.82 21.30 2.42
C MET A 1 44.84 22.52 1.51
N LEU A 2 43.87 22.65 0.60
CA LEU A 2 43.82 23.74 -0.38
C LEU A 2 43.53 25.11 0.28
N GLN A 3 44.18 26.16 -0.22
CA GLN A 3 44.13 27.51 0.35
C GLN A 3 43.48 28.53 -0.59
N LEU A 4 42.57 29.33 -0.04
CA LEU A 4 41.98 30.51 -0.66
C LEU A 4 42.94 31.70 -0.51
N GLY A 5 43.21 32.46 -1.58
CA GLY A 5 44.02 33.69 -1.47
C GLY A 5 44.56 34.20 -2.81
N SER A 6 45.61 35.03 -2.76
CA SER A 6 46.26 35.65 -3.93
C SER A 6 46.83 34.68 -4.97
N ARG A 7 47.07 33.42 -4.58
CA ARG A 7 47.56 32.35 -5.46
C ARG A 7 46.43 31.45 -6.00
N THR A 8 45.17 31.72 -5.66
CA THR A 8 44.02 31.14 -6.34
C THR A 8 43.85 31.79 -7.71
N PHE A 9 43.63 31.00 -8.76
CA PHE A 9 43.35 31.52 -10.11
C PHE A 9 42.40 30.60 -10.89
N GLU A 10 41.98 31.05 -12.06
CA GLU A 10 41.10 30.30 -12.97
C GLU A 10 41.72 30.16 -14.36
N VAL A 11 41.40 29.05 -15.05
CA VAL A 11 41.70 28.78 -16.47
C VAL A 11 40.52 28.03 -17.07
N ASP A 12 39.95 28.53 -18.17
CA ASP A 12 38.79 27.92 -18.87
C ASP A 12 37.59 27.51 -17.96
N GLY A 13 37.29 28.24 -16.89
CA GLY A 13 36.23 27.85 -15.94
C GLY A 13 36.64 26.80 -14.89
N VAL A 14 37.93 26.43 -14.82
CA VAL A 14 38.51 25.57 -13.78
C VAL A 14 39.26 26.45 -12.76
N THR A 15 38.77 26.46 -11.51
CA THR A 15 39.47 27.11 -10.39
C THR A 15 40.61 26.23 -9.89
N VAL A 16 41.77 26.85 -9.63
CA VAL A 16 42.99 26.23 -9.12
C VAL A 16 43.44 26.94 -7.84
N PHE A 17 43.77 26.16 -6.81
CA PHE A 17 44.28 26.59 -5.51
C PHE A 17 45.69 26.02 -5.28
N GLN A 18 46.50 26.66 -4.43
CA GLN A 18 47.71 26.05 -3.88
C GLN A 18 47.39 25.28 -2.58
N ASP A 19 48.25 24.36 -2.16
CA ASP A 19 48.22 23.80 -0.82
C ASP A 19 48.85 24.74 0.23
N HIS A 20 48.28 24.76 1.43
CA HIS A 20 48.74 25.57 2.57
C HIS A 20 50.13 25.21 3.14
N ALA A 21 50.72 24.07 2.75
CA ALA A 21 51.91 23.49 3.38
C ALA A 21 52.94 22.89 2.40
N ASP A 22 52.62 22.84 1.10
CA ASP A 22 53.53 22.38 0.05
C ASP A 22 53.40 23.33 -1.14
N ASP A 23 54.40 24.18 -1.35
CA ASP A 23 54.39 25.21 -2.40
C ASP A 23 54.30 24.63 -3.82
N HIS A 24 54.61 23.34 -4.01
CA HIS A 24 54.55 22.64 -5.30
C HIS A 24 53.22 21.94 -5.54
N GLN A 25 52.34 21.82 -4.52
CA GLN A 25 51.06 21.14 -4.64
C GLN A 25 49.94 22.12 -5.00
N PHE A 26 49.20 21.79 -6.06
CA PHE A 26 48.05 22.53 -6.54
C PHE A 26 46.82 21.63 -6.67
N TRP A 27 45.65 22.23 -6.45
CA TRP A 27 44.36 21.56 -6.37
C TRP A 27 43.38 22.21 -7.35
N TYR A 28 42.70 21.43 -8.19
CA TYR A 28 41.70 21.95 -9.14
C TYR A 28 40.28 21.46 -8.86
N LEU A 29 39.29 22.25 -9.26
CA LEU A 29 37.89 21.82 -9.33
C LEU A 29 37.55 21.39 -10.76
N ALA A 30 37.30 20.10 -10.99
CA ALA A 30 36.81 19.61 -12.27
C ALA A 30 35.39 20.16 -12.52
N THR A 31 35.15 20.87 -13.63
CA THR A 31 33.85 21.51 -13.90
C THR A 31 33.12 20.96 -15.12
N GLN A 32 33.80 20.20 -16.00
CA GLN A 32 33.16 19.60 -17.17
C GLN A 32 32.64 18.19 -16.86
N VAL A 33 31.31 18.02 -16.94
CA VAL A 33 30.69 16.69 -16.94
C VAL A 33 30.81 16.08 -18.34
N VAL A 34 31.16 14.80 -18.42
CA VAL A 34 31.23 13.99 -19.65
C VAL A 34 30.58 12.62 -19.45
N LEU A 35 30.33 11.89 -20.54
CA LEU A 35 30.05 10.45 -20.45
C LEU A 35 31.31 9.70 -20.02
N GLY A 36 31.15 8.73 -19.11
CA GLY A 36 32.22 7.80 -18.75
C GLY A 36 32.55 6.85 -19.91
N GLN A 37 33.69 6.17 -19.82
CA GLN A 37 34.12 5.18 -20.81
C GLN A 37 34.05 3.74 -20.26
N ARG A 38 33.74 2.79 -21.13
CA ARG A 38 33.90 1.35 -20.88
C ARG A 38 35.37 0.93 -21.04
N PRO A 39 35.78 -0.27 -20.60
CA PRO A 39 37.16 -0.76 -20.76
C PRO A 39 37.66 -0.90 -22.21
N ASP A 40 36.76 -0.89 -23.20
CA ASP A 40 37.07 -0.89 -24.64
C ASP A 40 37.22 0.52 -25.25
N GLY A 41 37.06 1.58 -24.44
CA GLY A 41 37.08 2.98 -24.87
C GLY A 41 35.75 3.49 -25.43
N SER A 42 34.72 2.65 -25.57
CA SER A 42 33.37 3.08 -25.97
C SER A 42 32.70 3.91 -24.86
N PRO A 43 31.78 4.83 -25.18
CA PRO A 43 31.03 5.57 -24.17
C PRO A 43 30.15 4.60 -23.36
N ALA A 44 30.14 4.76 -22.04
CA ALA A 44 29.29 4.01 -21.12
C ALA A 44 27.83 4.51 -21.19
N PHE A 45 27.19 4.27 -22.33
CA PHE A 45 25.82 4.65 -22.67
C PHE A 45 25.15 3.52 -23.48
N SER A 46 23.87 3.26 -23.22
CA SER A 46 23.03 2.35 -24.00
C SER A 46 21.56 2.71 -23.81
N LEU A 47 20.78 2.75 -24.89
CA LEU A 47 19.32 2.83 -24.86
C LEU A 47 18.76 1.53 -25.44
N ILE A 48 18.08 0.75 -24.60
CA ILE A 48 17.33 -0.45 -24.99
C ILE A 48 15.86 -0.05 -25.11
N THR A 49 15.22 -0.35 -26.23
CA THR A 49 13.79 -0.09 -26.46
C THR A 49 13.08 -1.38 -26.85
N TYR A 50 11.93 -1.67 -26.25
CA TYR A 50 11.12 -2.86 -26.55
C TYR A 50 9.68 -2.50 -26.91
N ARG A 51 9.07 -3.29 -27.79
CA ARG A 51 7.77 -2.99 -28.40
C ARG A 51 6.88 -4.24 -28.45
N PRO A 52 5.60 -4.17 -28.04
CA PRO A 52 4.65 -5.28 -28.19
C PRO A 52 4.30 -5.53 -29.65
N ALA A 53 4.10 -6.81 -29.98
CA ALA A 53 3.69 -7.29 -31.31
C ALA A 53 2.29 -6.80 -31.73
N VAL A 54 1.35 -6.84 -30.78
CA VAL A 54 -0.08 -6.60 -30.99
C VAL A 54 -0.62 -5.73 -29.86
N THR A 55 -1.40 -4.71 -30.18
CA THR A 55 -1.94 -3.72 -29.22
C THR A 55 -2.89 -4.31 -28.18
N ASP A 56 -3.46 -5.49 -28.45
CA ASP A 56 -4.41 -6.18 -27.55
C ASP A 56 -3.73 -7.22 -26.65
N SER A 57 -2.40 -7.33 -26.67
CA SER A 57 -1.64 -8.32 -25.87
C SER A 57 -1.56 -7.99 -24.37
N GLY A 58 -1.98 -6.79 -23.94
CA GLY A 58 -1.87 -6.33 -22.55
C GLY A 58 -0.45 -6.00 -22.08
N ILE A 59 0.57 -6.26 -22.90
CA ILE A 59 1.98 -5.94 -22.61
C ILE A 59 2.29 -4.53 -23.12
N GLU A 60 2.55 -3.58 -22.23
CA GLU A 60 2.96 -2.23 -22.59
C GLU A 60 4.43 -2.20 -23.05
N GLY A 61 4.73 -1.45 -24.12
CA GLY A 61 6.10 -1.23 -24.58
C GLY A 61 6.87 -0.26 -23.69
N GLY A 62 8.17 -0.11 -23.94
CA GLY A 62 9.01 0.72 -23.08
C GLY A 62 10.50 0.66 -23.41
N GLY A 63 11.33 0.94 -22.41
CA GLY A 63 12.77 0.86 -22.56
C GLY A 63 13.55 1.17 -21.29
N PHE A 64 14.86 0.99 -21.40
CA PHE A 64 15.83 1.34 -20.38
C PHE A 64 16.95 2.17 -21.00
N LEU A 65 17.29 3.30 -20.37
CA LEU A 65 18.45 4.10 -20.73
C LEU A 65 19.49 4.03 -19.61
N MET A 66 20.60 3.33 -19.87
CA MET A 66 21.75 3.23 -18.99
C MET A 66 22.82 4.22 -19.41
N LEU A 67 23.34 5.01 -18.47
CA LEU A 67 24.44 5.94 -18.73
C LEU A 67 25.35 6.08 -17.50
N GLN A 68 26.65 6.24 -17.72
CA GLN A 68 27.60 6.71 -16.72
C GLN A 68 28.13 8.08 -17.11
N THR A 69 28.26 8.97 -16.14
CA THR A 69 28.96 10.25 -16.29
C THR A 69 30.17 10.33 -15.36
N ALA A 70 31.07 11.26 -15.66
CA ALA A 70 32.25 11.61 -14.89
C ALA A 70 32.42 13.14 -14.91
N VAL A 71 33.09 13.71 -13.91
CA VAL A 71 33.50 15.11 -13.88
C VAL A 71 35.01 15.20 -14.07
N VAL A 72 35.43 15.74 -15.22
CA VAL A 72 36.82 15.65 -15.70
C VAL A 72 37.48 17.03 -15.83
N LEU A 73 38.81 17.02 -15.86
CA LEU A 73 39.62 18.16 -16.30
C LEU A 73 40.07 17.90 -17.75
N PRO A 74 39.59 18.67 -18.76
CA PRO A 74 40.03 18.49 -20.13
C PRO A 74 41.55 18.66 -20.28
N GLU A 75 42.22 17.74 -20.97
CA GLU A 75 43.69 17.73 -21.06
C GLU A 75 44.26 19.01 -21.70
N ALA A 76 43.51 19.66 -22.60
CA ALA A 76 43.85 20.98 -23.15
C ALA A 76 43.86 22.09 -22.07
N THR A 77 42.89 22.08 -21.15
CA THR A 77 42.82 22.99 -20.00
C THR A 77 43.89 22.64 -18.97
N ARG A 78 44.14 21.36 -18.72
CA ARG A 78 45.25 20.88 -17.89
C ARG A 78 46.60 21.38 -18.38
N GLY A 79 46.86 21.30 -19.68
CA GLY A 79 48.09 21.83 -20.29
C GLY A 79 48.27 23.34 -20.09
N LYS A 80 47.18 24.13 -20.24
CA LYS A 80 47.19 25.56 -19.93
C LYS A 80 47.48 25.84 -18.44
N ILE A 81 46.87 25.07 -17.53
CA ILE A 81 47.10 25.20 -16.08
C ILE A 81 48.56 24.89 -15.75
N LEU A 82 49.09 23.76 -16.21
CA LEU A 82 50.48 23.37 -15.95
C LEU A 82 51.47 24.37 -16.54
N GLY A 83 51.24 24.88 -17.75
CA GLY A 83 52.04 25.94 -18.36
C GLY A 83 52.02 27.25 -17.56
N ARG A 84 50.90 27.60 -16.91
CA ARG A 84 50.81 28.75 -16.01
C ARG A 84 51.51 28.50 -14.67
N LEU A 85 51.39 27.30 -14.11
CA LEU A 85 52.04 26.91 -12.84
C LEU A 85 53.57 26.82 -12.96
N ALA A 86 54.09 26.41 -14.12
CA ALA A 86 55.53 26.41 -14.41
C ALA A 86 56.16 27.82 -14.38
N GLY A 87 55.36 28.89 -14.53
CA GLY A 87 55.80 30.28 -14.32
C GLY A 87 55.68 30.79 -12.88
N MET A 88 55.10 29.99 -11.96
CA MET A 88 54.89 30.35 -10.55
C MET A 88 55.84 29.64 -9.59
N VAL A 89 56.17 28.37 -9.88
CA VAL A 89 57.16 27.58 -9.11
C VAL A 89 58.57 27.88 -9.62
N ARG A 90 59.53 28.09 -8.71
CA ARG A 90 60.93 28.42 -9.07
C ARG A 90 61.87 27.21 -9.13
N ASP A 91 61.68 26.23 -8.24
CA ASP A 91 62.66 25.17 -7.98
C ASP A 91 62.01 23.78 -8.03
N GLY A 92 61.56 23.34 -9.21
CA GLY A 92 60.95 22.02 -9.43
C GLY A 92 59.59 22.07 -10.12
N GLU A 93 58.98 20.90 -10.35
CA GLU A 93 57.74 20.79 -11.11
C GLU A 93 56.48 20.98 -10.23
N PRO A 94 55.45 21.69 -10.72
CA PRO A 94 54.16 21.82 -10.03
C PRO A 94 53.34 20.52 -10.15
N ARG A 95 52.83 20.01 -9.04
CA ARG A 95 51.96 18.83 -9.00
C ARG A 95 50.50 19.28 -8.96
N LEU A 96 49.70 18.83 -9.92
CA LEU A 96 48.29 19.21 -10.08
C LEU A 96 47.39 18.00 -9.82
N ALA A 97 46.54 18.09 -8.80
CA ALA A 97 45.59 17.04 -8.40
C ALA A 97 44.16 17.58 -8.23
N ALA A 98 43.14 16.72 -8.32
CA ALA A 98 41.76 17.11 -8.04
C ALA A 98 41.61 17.47 -6.55
N ALA A 99 40.85 18.52 -6.25
CA ALA A 99 40.55 18.90 -4.87
C ALA A 99 39.82 17.75 -4.13
N PRO A 100 40.20 17.42 -2.88
CA PRO A 100 39.49 16.40 -2.10
C PRO A 100 38.03 16.81 -1.85
N VAL A 101 37.10 16.02 -2.36
CA VAL A 101 35.66 16.13 -2.10
C VAL A 101 35.35 15.41 -0.79
N GLU A 102 34.69 16.09 0.14
CA GLU A 102 34.30 15.53 1.45
C GLU A 102 32.89 14.92 1.41
N ARG A 103 32.00 15.50 0.59
CA ARG A 103 30.65 14.99 0.32
C ARG A 103 30.24 15.33 -1.10
N GLY A 104 29.36 14.52 -1.67
CA GLY A 104 28.74 14.80 -2.95
C GLY A 104 27.36 14.18 -3.07
N ALA A 105 26.50 14.86 -3.81
CA ALA A 105 25.22 14.36 -4.31
C ALA A 105 25.20 14.47 -5.83
N VAL A 106 24.35 13.67 -6.48
CA VAL A 106 24.19 13.70 -7.93
C VAL A 106 22.75 13.39 -8.31
N ARG A 107 22.20 14.17 -9.26
CA ARG A 107 20.84 14.03 -9.77
C ARG A 107 20.83 13.99 -11.30
N CYS A 108 19.91 13.21 -11.84
CA CYS A 108 19.59 13.14 -13.26
C CYS A 108 18.30 13.94 -13.51
N LEU A 109 18.27 14.68 -14.61
CA LEU A 109 17.09 15.35 -15.17
C LEU A 109 16.80 14.71 -16.52
N ALA A 110 15.62 14.12 -16.69
CA ALA A 110 15.24 13.42 -17.91
C ALA A 110 13.75 13.64 -18.22
N LEU A 111 13.46 14.41 -19.27
CA LEU A 111 12.11 14.77 -19.72
C LEU A 111 11.17 15.28 -18.61
N ASN A 112 10.30 14.41 -18.08
CA ASN A 112 9.29 14.72 -17.06
C ASN A 112 9.75 14.44 -15.61
N LEU A 113 10.93 13.85 -15.41
CA LEU A 113 11.41 13.43 -14.08
C LEU A 113 12.79 14.02 -13.77
N GLU A 114 12.94 14.54 -12.54
CA GLU A 114 14.22 14.93 -11.95
C GLU A 114 14.42 14.19 -10.63
N GLY A 115 15.64 13.71 -10.38
CA GLY A 115 15.98 13.13 -9.08
C GLY A 115 17.29 12.34 -9.08
N SER A 116 17.63 11.81 -7.91
CA SER A 116 18.72 10.86 -7.74
C SER A 116 18.22 9.41 -7.85
N GLY A 117 19.12 8.43 -7.80
CA GLY A 117 18.76 7.01 -7.82
C GLY A 117 17.73 6.63 -6.76
N GLY A 118 16.57 6.16 -7.20
CA GLY A 118 15.39 5.87 -6.38
C GLY A 118 14.19 6.78 -6.69
N ALA A 119 14.36 7.89 -7.41
CA ALA A 119 13.25 8.76 -7.79
C ALA A 119 12.27 8.07 -8.75
N ALA A 120 10.98 8.38 -8.59
CA ALA A 120 9.89 7.87 -9.41
C ALA A 120 8.89 8.99 -9.74
N ALA A 121 8.37 8.99 -10.96
CA ALA A 121 7.34 9.92 -11.39
C ALA A 121 6.04 9.69 -10.63
N GLN A 122 5.29 10.77 -10.41
CA GLN A 122 3.92 10.66 -9.89
C GLN A 122 2.98 10.17 -11.02
N PRO A 123 1.84 9.53 -10.70
CA PRO A 123 0.86 9.14 -11.71
C PRO A 123 0.46 10.34 -12.59
N PRO A 124 0.43 10.19 -13.92
CA PRO A 124 0.13 11.31 -14.81
C PRO A 124 -1.37 11.69 -14.72
N PRO A 125 -1.74 12.95 -14.98
CA PRO A 125 -3.14 13.34 -15.12
C PRO A 125 -3.85 12.55 -16.24
N PRO A 126 -5.18 12.34 -16.17
CA PRO A 126 -5.92 11.64 -17.22
C PRO A 126 -5.69 12.23 -18.61
N GLY A 127 -5.23 11.40 -19.56
CA GLY A 127 -4.87 11.81 -20.92
C GLY A 127 -3.41 12.27 -21.09
N ALA A 128 -2.57 12.18 -20.06
CA ALA A 128 -1.12 12.35 -20.13
C ALA A 128 -0.39 11.03 -19.79
N PHE A 129 0.91 10.97 -20.11
CA PHE A 129 1.79 9.83 -19.86
C PHE A 129 3.09 10.29 -19.17
N ASN A 130 3.81 9.35 -18.55
CA ASN A 130 5.18 9.59 -18.06
C ASN A 130 6.18 9.04 -19.08
N ALA A 131 7.05 9.89 -19.63
CA ALA A 131 8.11 9.44 -20.55
C ALA A 131 9.22 8.69 -19.80
N VAL A 132 9.61 9.22 -18.64
CA VAL A 132 10.49 8.58 -17.67
C VAL A 132 9.65 8.27 -16.44
N GLU A 133 9.65 7.01 -16.03
CA GLU A 133 8.93 6.53 -14.86
C GLU A 133 9.80 6.55 -13.62
N ARG A 134 11.08 6.17 -13.74
CA ARG A 134 12.01 5.99 -12.62
C ARG A 134 13.44 6.34 -13.00
N ILE A 135 14.16 6.92 -12.05
CA ILE A 135 15.63 7.07 -12.08
C ILE A 135 16.19 6.07 -11.07
N LEU A 136 17.08 5.19 -11.51
CA LEU A 136 17.79 4.20 -10.70
C LEU A 136 19.31 4.49 -10.75
N GLY A 137 20.08 3.92 -9.81
CA GLY A 137 21.53 4.05 -9.77
C GLY A 137 22.01 5.04 -8.70
N ALA A 138 22.88 5.98 -9.08
CA ALA A 138 23.64 6.82 -8.17
C ALA A 138 22.79 7.83 -7.38
N THR A 139 23.04 7.91 -6.07
CA THR A 139 22.62 9.03 -5.19
C THR A 139 23.79 9.91 -4.77
N LYS A 140 25.01 9.36 -4.86
CA LYS A 140 26.30 10.03 -4.66
C LYS A 140 27.24 9.62 -5.80
N PRO A 141 28.19 10.48 -6.20
CA PRO A 141 29.27 10.10 -7.09
C PRO A 141 30.33 9.24 -6.36
N SER A 142 31.42 8.90 -7.04
CA SER A 142 32.50 8.09 -6.47
C SER A 142 33.23 8.72 -5.27
N LEU A 143 33.24 10.04 -5.11
CA LEU A 143 34.03 10.78 -4.10
C LEU A 143 35.54 10.48 -4.17
N VAL A 144 36.00 10.06 -5.35
CA VAL A 144 37.40 9.76 -5.68
C VAL A 144 37.58 9.75 -7.20
N GLY A 145 38.70 10.29 -7.67
CA GLY A 145 39.06 10.30 -9.09
C GLY A 145 38.26 11.33 -9.88
N GLU A 146 37.50 10.88 -10.87
CA GLU A 146 36.73 11.71 -11.81
C GLU A 146 35.24 11.78 -11.43
N GLU A 147 34.91 11.69 -10.12
CA GLU A 147 33.54 11.79 -9.58
C GLU A 147 32.48 11.06 -10.42
N THR A 148 32.62 9.75 -10.57
CA THR A 148 31.78 8.98 -11.50
C THR A 148 30.40 8.69 -10.90
N ALA A 149 29.36 8.77 -11.74
CA ALA A 149 27.98 8.45 -11.36
C ALA A 149 27.27 7.69 -12.49
N ALA A 150 26.65 6.56 -12.16
CA ALA A 150 25.91 5.72 -13.09
C ALA A 150 24.39 5.78 -12.82
N PHE A 151 23.60 5.90 -13.88
CA PHE A 151 22.14 5.96 -13.85
C PHE A 151 21.53 4.92 -14.79
N SER A 152 20.35 4.43 -14.42
CA SER A 152 19.47 3.66 -15.30
C SER A 152 18.07 4.26 -15.22
N LEU A 153 17.53 4.69 -16.35
CA LEU A 153 16.22 5.31 -16.48
C LEU A 153 15.22 4.28 -17.01
N VAL A 154 14.09 4.13 -16.32
CA VAL A 154 12.97 3.27 -16.76
C VAL A 154 12.00 4.14 -17.56
N LEU A 155 11.62 3.68 -18.76
CA LEU A 155 10.91 4.46 -19.76
C LEU A 155 9.62 3.74 -20.17
N GLY A 156 8.49 4.45 -20.14
CA GLY A 156 7.26 3.99 -20.80
C GLY A 156 7.39 4.05 -22.32
N GLN A 157 6.43 3.45 -23.04
CA GLN A 157 6.47 3.27 -24.50
C GLN A 157 6.76 4.57 -25.27
N GLU A 158 6.02 5.64 -24.97
CA GLU A 158 6.20 6.95 -25.60
C GLU A 158 7.57 7.54 -25.28
N GLY A 159 8.05 7.36 -24.04
CA GLY A 159 9.32 7.89 -23.58
C GLY A 159 10.54 7.25 -24.24
N ALA A 160 10.49 5.94 -24.45
CA ALA A 160 11.50 5.21 -25.22
C ALA A 160 11.59 5.75 -26.66
N VAL A 161 10.44 5.95 -27.31
CA VAL A 161 10.37 6.51 -28.68
C VAL A 161 10.81 7.98 -28.74
N ILE A 162 10.45 8.79 -27.74
CA ILE A 162 10.86 10.20 -27.64
C ILE A 162 12.37 10.32 -27.44
N LEU A 163 12.96 9.55 -26.51
CA LEU A 163 14.40 9.61 -26.25
C LEU A 163 15.23 9.12 -27.43
N LYS A 164 14.83 8.01 -28.10
CA LYS A 164 15.51 7.52 -29.31
C LYS A 164 15.57 8.62 -30.38
N LYS A 165 14.41 9.17 -30.76
CA LYS A 165 14.31 10.25 -31.77
C LYS A 165 15.05 11.52 -31.37
N ALA A 166 15.03 11.88 -30.07
CA ALA A 166 15.74 13.04 -29.57
C ALA A 166 17.26 12.91 -29.74
N PHE A 167 17.86 11.77 -29.36
CA PHE A 167 19.30 11.55 -29.52
C PHE A 167 19.73 11.37 -30.99
N GLU A 168 18.89 10.76 -31.83
CA GLU A 168 19.07 10.72 -33.29
C GLU A 168 19.14 12.13 -33.88
N GLN A 169 18.31 13.06 -33.41
CA GLN A 169 18.24 14.45 -33.89
C GLN A 169 19.20 15.43 -33.19
N GLY A 170 20.06 14.96 -32.28
CA GLY A 170 21.02 15.81 -31.54
C GLY A 170 20.39 16.68 -30.45
N ALA A 171 19.16 16.37 -30.02
CA ALA A 171 18.51 17.03 -28.90
C ALA A 171 19.09 16.55 -27.55
N THR A 172 18.84 17.34 -26.49
CA THR A 172 19.44 17.19 -25.16
C THR A 172 18.42 16.83 -24.07
N PRO A 173 17.66 15.72 -24.19
CA PRO A 173 16.53 15.41 -23.31
C PRO A 173 16.94 14.92 -21.90
N VAL A 174 18.23 14.65 -21.68
CA VAL A 174 18.81 14.15 -20.42
C VAL A 174 20.02 14.98 -20.04
N GLY A 175 20.10 15.36 -18.75
CA GLY A 175 21.27 16.00 -18.14
C GLY A 175 21.56 15.47 -16.75
N VAL A 176 22.80 15.63 -16.30
CA VAL A 176 23.25 15.23 -14.96
C VAL A 176 23.83 16.45 -14.26
N ILE A 177 23.46 16.64 -12.99
CA ILE A 177 23.90 17.74 -12.13
C ILE A 177 24.52 17.14 -10.87
N TYR A 178 25.74 17.53 -10.60
CA TYR A 178 26.51 17.19 -9.40
C TYR A 178 26.40 18.32 -8.39
N GLU A 179 26.57 18.00 -7.11
CA GLU A 179 26.72 18.97 -6.03
C GLU A 179 27.82 18.44 -5.09
N LEU A 180 28.97 19.11 -5.04
CA LEU A 180 30.21 18.62 -4.43
C LEU A 180 30.71 19.60 -3.36
N GLU A 181 30.92 19.11 -2.14
CA GLU A 181 31.47 19.84 -1.00
C GLU A 181 32.98 19.58 -0.86
N TYR A 182 33.78 20.64 -0.76
CA TYR A 182 35.22 20.57 -0.43
C TYR A 182 35.56 21.53 0.71
N SER A 183 36.54 21.20 1.55
CA SER A 183 37.04 22.10 2.59
C SER A 183 38.28 22.88 2.15
N ALA A 184 38.25 24.19 2.38
CA ALA A 184 39.28 25.15 2.00
C ALA A 184 39.80 25.90 3.25
N LEU A 185 41.07 26.27 3.27
CA LEU A 185 41.59 27.21 4.27
C LEU A 185 41.38 28.65 3.81
N THR A 186 40.88 29.50 4.71
CA THR A 186 40.90 30.95 4.51
C THR A 186 42.33 31.48 4.32
N PRO A 187 42.52 32.65 3.69
CA PRO A 187 43.82 33.32 3.70
C PRO A 187 44.32 33.50 5.13
N ASP A 188 45.65 33.57 5.29
CA ASP A 188 46.28 33.91 6.56
C ASP A 188 45.81 35.30 7.00
N LEU A 189 45.19 35.37 8.18
CA LEU A 189 44.84 36.63 8.81
C LEU A 189 45.83 36.88 9.94
N ARG A 190 46.94 37.53 9.59
CA ARG A 190 47.89 38.11 10.56
C ARG A 190 47.62 39.59 10.73
N VAL A 191 47.33 39.97 11.97
CA VAL A 191 47.10 41.35 12.37
C VAL A 191 47.98 41.64 13.58
N GLU A 192 48.88 42.61 13.44
CA GLU A 192 49.54 43.23 14.58
C GLU A 192 48.76 44.48 14.98
N ILE A 193 48.35 44.58 16.25
CA ILE A 193 47.73 45.78 16.81
C ILE A 193 48.58 46.28 17.96
N THR A 194 49.17 47.48 17.79
CA THR A 194 49.90 48.19 18.83
C THR A 194 49.05 49.33 19.37
N ALA A 195 48.83 49.37 20.69
CA ALA A 195 47.99 50.35 21.35
C ALA A 195 48.75 51.10 22.45
N ASP A 196 48.65 52.43 22.43
CA ASP A 196 49.20 53.36 23.42
C ASP A 196 48.14 53.69 24.48
N PHE A 197 48.27 53.14 25.69
CA PHE A 197 47.23 53.20 26.71
C PHE A 197 47.10 54.60 27.31
N GLU A 198 48.18 55.38 27.35
CA GLU A 198 48.17 56.76 27.85
C GLU A 198 47.34 57.65 26.90
N ARG A 199 47.58 57.54 25.59
CA ARG A 199 46.86 58.32 24.58
C ARG A 199 45.40 57.87 24.41
N ILE A 200 45.12 56.56 24.47
CA ILE A 200 43.75 56.02 24.44
C ILE A 200 42.98 56.43 25.70
N TYR A 201 43.58 56.32 26.89
CA TYR A 201 42.95 56.72 28.14
C TYR A 201 42.66 58.22 28.15
N HIS A 202 43.61 59.09 27.80
CA HIS A 202 43.39 60.54 27.73
C HIS A 202 42.27 60.91 26.76
N HIS A 203 42.16 60.26 25.60
CA HIS A 203 41.10 60.55 24.63
C HIS A 203 39.69 60.32 25.20
N PHE A 204 39.51 59.25 25.99
CA PHE A 204 38.21 58.94 26.61
C PHE A 204 38.00 59.61 27.99
N SER A 205 39.06 59.92 28.74
CA SER A 205 38.96 60.56 30.07
C SER A 205 38.81 62.08 30.00
N VAL A 206 39.40 62.75 29.00
CA VAL A 206 39.17 64.19 28.73
C VAL A 206 37.71 64.47 28.33
N GLY A 207 36.96 63.45 27.89
CA GLY A 207 35.52 63.51 27.69
C GLY A 207 34.66 63.46 28.96
N LEU A 208 35.25 63.23 30.15
CA LEU A 208 34.51 62.84 31.36
C LEU A 208 34.28 63.96 32.39
N GLU A 209 34.90 65.14 32.26
CA GLU A 209 34.62 66.31 33.12
C GLU A 209 33.40 67.13 32.65
N ALA A 210 32.75 66.72 31.56
CA ALA A 210 31.45 67.23 31.12
C ALA A 210 30.34 66.20 31.38
N GLN A 211 29.12 66.66 31.66
CA GLN A 211 28.04 65.79 32.13
C GLN A 211 27.58 64.74 31.09
N ILE A 212 27.20 63.57 31.62
CA ILE A 212 26.75 62.37 30.90
C ILE A 212 25.62 62.69 29.91
N TYR A 213 25.84 62.49 28.60
CA TYR A 213 24.91 61.83 27.66
C TYR A 213 25.50 61.79 26.23
N TRP A 214 26.15 60.70 25.82
CA TRP A 214 26.38 60.38 24.40
C TRP A 214 26.24 58.87 24.13
N VAL A 215 25.82 58.53 22.91
CA VAL A 215 25.37 57.18 22.50
C VAL A 215 26.54 56.35 21.96
N ARG A 216 26.40 55.01 21.91
CA ARG A 216 27.36 54.04 21.33
C ARG A 216 28.09 54.54 20.07
N ALA A 217 27.39 55.23 19.15
CA ALA A 217 27.96 55.78 17.93
C ALA A 217 29.15 56.75 18.13
N GLY A 218 29.25 57.42 19.29
CA GLY A 218 30.39 58.26 19.63
C GLY A 218 31.65 57.47 20.01
N ILE A 219 31.50 56.23 20.45
CA ILE A 219 32.62 55.35 20.82
C ILE A 219 33.32 54.85 19.56
N ASP A 220 32.57 54.43 18.54
CA ASP A 220 33.11 54.01 17.24
C ASP A 220 33.94 55.10 16.58
N ALA A 221 33.41 56.33 16.51
CA ALA A 221 34.11 57.50 15.97
C ALA A 221 35.35 57.88 16.80
N GLY A 222 35.32 57.68 18.13
CA GLY A 222 36.48 57.85 19.00
C GLY A 222 37.59 56.83 18.71
N PHE A 223 37.24 55.57 18.45
CA PHE A 223 38.21 54.54 18.06
C PHE A 223 38.78 54.76 16.65
N GLU A 224 37.95 55.16 15.68
CA GLU A 224 38.41 55.54 14.34
C GLU A 224 39.36 56.74 14.40
N LYS A 225 39.06 57.74 15.24
CA LYS A 225 39.96 58.86 15.48
C LYS A 225 41.24 58.45 16.23
N LEU A 226 41.20 57.50 17.17
CA LEU A 226 42.40 56.97 17.83
C LEU A 226 43.31 56.18 16.88
N VAL A 227 42.76 55.56 15.84
CA VAL A 227 43.55 55.01 14.73
C VAL A 227 44.17 56.14 13.91
N GLN A 228 43.39 57.16 13.53
CA GLN A 228 43.86 58.32 12.76
C GLN A 228 44.96 59.12 13.48
N ASP A 229 44.81 59.35 14.79
CA ASP A 229 45.78 60.02 15.66
C ASP A 229 47.00 59.11 16.00
N GLY A 230 47.04 57.87 15.48
CA GLY A 230 48.14 56.92 15.66
C GLY A 230 48.32 56.38 17.08
N ALA A 231 47.28 56.44 17.91
CA ALA A 231 47.27 55.86 19.26
C ALA A 231 46.90 54.36 19.24
N ILE A 232 46.18 53.93 18.19
CA ILE A 232 45.95 52.52 17.86
C ILE A 232 46.51 52.28 16.46
N LYS A 233 47.61 51.54 16.36
CA LYS A 233 48.24 51.18 15.09
C LYS A 233 47.89 49.75 14.75
N ILE A 234 46.95 49.56 13.84
CA ILE A 234 46.67 48.28 13.19
C ILE A 234 47.68 48.12 12.03
N GLN A 235 48.27 46.93 11.89
CA GLN A 235 49.09 46.54 10.75
C GLN A 235 48.69 45.14 10.30
N VAL A 236 48.08 45.06 9.11
CA VAL A 236 47.87 43.79 8.41
C VAL A 236 49.12 43.53 7.58
N THR A 237 49.80 42.41 7.81
CA THR A 237 51.03 42.06 7.05
C THR A 237 50.73 41.24 5.80
N ASP A 238 49.59 40.54 5.78
CA ASP A 238 49.27 39.52 4.80
C ASP A 238 47.96 39.88 4.08
N PHE A 239 48.03 40.83 3.14
CA PHE A 239 46.91 41.27 2.30
C PHE A 239 47.23 41.10 0.79
N THR A 240 46.19 40.96 -0.02
CA THR A 240 46.30 40.61 -1.46
C THR A 240 46.00 41.76 -2.42
N GLY A 241 45.66 42.93 -1.89
CA GLY A 241 45.30 44.15 -2.61
C GLY A 241 44.49 45.08 -1.71
N ASP A 242 44.28 46.33 -2.13
CA ASP A 242 43.77 47.40 -1.26
C ASP A 242 42.42 47.06 -0.61
N ALA A 243 41.46 46.51 -1.36
CA ALA A 243 40.14 46.11 -0.85
C ALA A 243 40.17 44.92 0.12
N ASP A 244 41.16 44.03 0.00
CA ASP A 244 41.40 42.95 0.99
C ASP A 244 42.07 43.51 2.24
N ASN A 245 42.94 44.51 2.10
CA ASN A 245 43.51 45.23 3.24
C ASN A 245 42.45 46.00 4.03
N GLU A 246 41.63 46.83 3.37
CA GLU A 246 40.53 47.58 4.02
C GLU A 246 39.56 46.66 4.76
N ALA A 247 39.20 45.51 4.17
CA ALA A 247 38.34 44.52 4.81
C ALA A 247 38.99 43.88 6.05
N LYS A 248 40.29 43.62 6.02
CA LYS A 248 41.06 43.05 7.14
C LYS A 248 41.34 44.06 8.24
N GLU A 249 41.67 45.31 7.91
CA GLU A 249 41.82 46.41 8.86
C GLU A 249 40.49 46.72 9.56
N LYS A 250 39.38 46.72 8.83
CA LYS A 250 38.05 46.86 9.42
C LYS A 250 37.72 45.70 10.36
N TRP A 251 37.94 44.45 9.94
CA TRP A 251 37.73 43.29 10.82
C TRP A 251 38.60 43.36 12.08
N ALA A 252 39.86 43.79 11.94
CA ALA A 252 40.79 43.96 13.05
C ALA A 252 40.30 45.02 14.05
N LEU A 253 39.80 46.16 13.55
CA LEU A 253 39.22 47.23 14.36
C LEU A 253 37.95 46.77 15.09
N ASP A 254 37.07 46.04 14.42
CA ASP A 254 35.82 45.54 15.04
C ASP A 254 36.09 44.42 16.07
N PHE A 255 37.07 43.54 15.83
CA PHE A 255 37.58 42.57 16.82
C PHE A 255 38.20 43.26 18.04
N PHE A 256 39.02 44.27 17.81
CA PHE A 256 39.64 45.10 18.85
C PHE A 256 38.58 45.79 19.72
N LYS A 257 37.58 46.43 19.09
CA LYS A 257 36.43 47.07 19.76
C LYS A 257 35.58 46.08 20.58
N THR A 258 35.40 44.85 20.12
CA THR A 258 34.40 43.92 20.67
C THR A 258 34.98 42.97 21.72
N ASP A 259 36.09 42.30 21.41
CA ASP A 259 36.64 41.20 22.21
C ASP A 259 37.82 41.67 23.08
N LEU A 260 38.72 42.48 22.51
CA LEU A 260 39.96 42.88 23.18
C LEU A 260 39.72 43.97 24.24
N LEU A 261 38.91 44.98 23.90
CA LEU A 261 38.49 46.06 24.81
C LEU A 261 37.88 45.51 26.12
N LYS A 262 37.25 44.33 26.07
CA LYS A 262 36.59 43.68 27.21
C LYS A 262 37.56 43.08 28.24
N SER A 263 38.76 42.68 27.83
CA SER A 263 39.81 42.19 28.75
C SER A 263 40.77 43.28 29.23
N TRP A 264 40.53 44.54 28.83
CA TRP A 264 41.42 45.67 29.09
C TRP A 264 41.07 46.53 30.30
N PHE A 265 39.90 46.33 30.91
CA PHE A 265 39.42 47.11 32.06
C PHE A 265 39.43 46.31 33.39
N GLU A 266 40.19 45.21 33.46
CA GLU A 266 40.48 44.52 34.72
C GLU A 266 41.67 45.19 35.43
N PRO A 267 41.51 45.73 36.66
CA PRO A 267 42.56 46.52 37.33
C PRO A 267 43.69 45.63 37.86
N SER A 268 44.94 45.89 37.44
CA SER A 268 46.08 44.99 37.67
C SER A 268 46.82 45.17 39.01
N LEU A 269 46.12 45.55 40.09
CA LEU A 269 46.71 45.69 41.43
C LEU A 269 45.74 45.26 42.54
N ASP A 270 46.09 44.18 43.24
CA ASP A 270 45.46 43.78 44.49
C ASP A 270 45.86 44.75 45.62
N LEU A 271 44.88 45.28 46.35
CA LEU A 271 45.10 46.20 47.47
C LEU A 271 45.53 45.41 48.71
N GLY A 272 46.83 45.07 48.70
CA GLY A 272 47.42 43.98 49.44
C GLY A 272 47.10 43.85 50.93
N GLN A 273 46.93 42.58 51.32
CA GLN A 273 46.70 42.09 52.68
C GLN A 273 47.59 42.76 53.75
N LEU A 274 46.97 43.30 54.79
CA LEU A 274 47.67 43.63 56.04
C LEU A 274 48.10 42.32 56.74
N LYS A 275 49.41 42.11 56.90
CA LYS A 275 49.96 40.88 57.51
C LYS A 275 49.61 40.77 58.99
N GLY A 276 48.81 39.76 59.34
CA GLY A 276 48.51 39.30 60.70
C GLY A 276 48.21 37.79 60.71
N PRO A 277 48.49 37.05 61.79
CA PRO A 277 48.66 35.60 61.72
C PRO A 277 47.37 34.78 61.92
N ALA A 278 46.58 34.59 60.86
CA ALA A 278 45.72 33.41 60.65
C ALA A 278 45.29 33.31 59.17
N GLN A 279 45.27 32.10 58.60
CA GLN A 279 44.75 31.86 57.25
C GLN A 279 43.27 31.48 57.32
N PRO A 280 42.34 32.26 56.73
CA PRO A 280 40.89 32.06 56.92
C PRO A 280 40.32 30.88 56.12
N GLU A 281 39.28 30.24 56.66
CA GLU A 281 38.46 29.24 55.95
C GLU A 281 37.71 29.89 54.77
N GLY A 282 37.52 29.15 53.66
CA GLY A 282 36.76 29.61 52.50
C GLY A 282 35.26 29.78 52.79
N LEU A 283 34.64 30.80 52.19
CA LEU A 283 33.29 31.26 52.51
C LEU A 283 32.22 30.15 52.40
N ASP A 284 32.32 29.28 51.39
CA ASP A 284 31.39 28.16 51.18
C ASP A 284 31.43 27.12 52.31
N ALA A 285 32.62 26.85 52.85
CA ALA A 285 32.78 25.93 53.99
C ALA A 285 32.13 26.50 55.25
N VAL A 286 32.22 27.81 55.46
CA VAL A 286 31.56 28.52 56.56
C VAL A 286 30.03 28.52 56.39
N LEU A 287 29.53 28.75 55.18
CA LEU A 287 28.10 28.71 54.84
C LEU A 287 27.49 27.31 55.02
N GLU A 288 28.17 26.25 54.57
CA GLU A 288 27.70 24.87 54.79
C GLU A 288 27.71 24.46 56.26
N ARG A 289 28.68 24.95 57.04
CA ARG A 289 28.76 24.72 58.49
C ARG A 289 27.62 25.43 59.25
N LEU A 290 27.26 26.65 58.83
CA LEU A 290 26.12 27.40 59.37
C LEU A 290 24.78 26.71 59.09
N LYS A 291 24.55 26.21 57.87
CA LYS A 291 23.32 25.47 57.52
C LYS A 291 23.14 24.18 58.34
N LYS A 292 24.25 23.50 58.68
CA LYS A 292 24.24 22.21 59.40
C LYS A 292 24.09 22.33 60.93
N LEU A 293 24.01 23.54 61.48
CA LEU A 293 23.95 23.79 62.93
C LEU A 293 22.64 24.41 63.46
N LYS A 294 21.62 24.61 62.61
CA LYS A 294 20.27 25.02 63.05
C LYS A 294 19.14 24.29 62.32
N SER A 295 18.92 23.05 62.74
CA SER A 295 17.57 22.46 62.82
C SER A 295 17.21 22.32 64.31
N PRO A 296 15.94 22.52 64.68
CA PRO A 296 15.16 21.33 65.00
C PRO A 296 13.79 21.26 64.29
N THR A 297 13.51 20.08 63.75
CA THR A 297 12.20 19.48 63.44
C THR A 297 11.38 19.21 64.74
N PRO A 298 10.10 18.74 64.73
CA PRO A 298 9.30 18.15 63.63
C PRO A 298 7.81 18.56 63.52
N ALA A 299 7.18 18.21 62.38
CA ALA A 299 5.78 17.75 62.15
C ALA A 299 5.43 18.01 60.66
N ALA A 300 5.21 17.05 59.76
CA ALA A 300 4.19 15.97 59.70
C ALA A 300 2.85 16.45 59.09
N GLY A 301 2.47 15.94 57.91
CA GLY A 301 1.22 16.33 57.24
C GLY A 301 1.09 15.85 55.77
N THR A 302 0.25 14.83 55.60
CA THR A 302 -0.28 14.15 54.42
C THR A 302 -0.74 15.01 53.22
N SER A 303 -0.60 14.46 52.00
CA SER A 303 -1.53 14.50 50.82
C SER A 303 -2.27 15.79 50.39
N GLY A 304 -2.33 16.06 49.06
CA GLY A 304 -3.54 16.66 48.47
C GLY A 304 -3.40 17.56 47.21
N ALA A 305 -3.85 17.03 46.08
CA ALA A 305 -4.53 17.66 44.93
C ALA A 305 -4.64 19.21 44.72
N THR A 306 -4.41 19.61 43.45
CA THR A 306 -5.18 20.59 42.61
C THR A 306 -5.19 22.11 42.91
N GLY A 307 -5.26 22.91 41.83
CA GLY A 307 -5.41 24.38 41.81
C GLY A 307 -4.14 25.08 41.28
N ALA A 308 -4.03 25.66 40.07
CA ALA A 308 -4.91 26.43 39.17
C ALA A 308 -4.92 27.97 39.43
N ALA A 309 -5.02 28.74 38.33
CA ALA A 309 -5.10 30.21 38.22
C ALA A 309 -3.80 31.06 38.32
N THR A 310 -3.36 31.50 37.14
CA THR A 310 -2.84 32.83 36.73
C THR A 310 -3.28 34.04 37.59
N PRO A 311 -2.57 35.21 37.59
CA PRO A 311 -2.22 35.95 36.36
C PRO A 311 -0.83 36.63 36.30
N GLY A 312 -0.46 37.08 35.09
CA GLY A 312 0.70 37.94 34.83
C GLY A 312 0.53 38.85 33.60
N PRO A 313 0.54 40.19 33.78
CA PRO A 313 0.75 41.22 32.73
C PRO A 313 2.08 42.00 32.99
N THR A 314 2.70 42.76 32.08
CA THR A 314 2.44 43.08 30.65
C THR A 314 3.75 43.56 29.98
N THR A 315 3.86 43.42 28.67
CA THR A 315 4.97 43.96 27.82
C THR A 315 4.73 45.42 27.40
N PRO A 316 5.79 46.18 27.07
CA PRO A 316 5.78 47.25 26.04
C PRO A 316 6.16 46.69 24.65
N ALA A 317 5.76 47.34 23.56
CA ALA A 317 5.62 46.68 22.25
C ALA A 317 6.57 47.12 21.12
N ASN A 318 6.94 46.14 20.29
CA ASN A 318 7.13 46.13 18.82
C ASN A 318 7.56 47.40 18.04
N PRO A 319 8.60 47.29 17.20
CA PRO A 319 8.50 47.64 15.78
C PRO A 319 7.70 46.58 14.98
N ALA A 320 7.33 46.91 13.74
CA ALA A 320 6.54 46.12 12.78
C ALA A 320 6.54 44.58 12.98
N GLY A 321 5.38 44.03 13.36
CA GLY A 321 5.23 42.59 13.59
C GLY A 321 5.07 41.78 12.30
N THR A 322 5.98 40.83 12.08
CA THR A 322 5.68 39.65 11.25
C THR A 322 4.61 38.82 11.93
N ALA A 323 3.57 38.41 11.19
CA ALA A 323 2.58 37.48 11.71
C ALA A 323 3.26 36.13 11.97
N THR A 324 3.22 35.66 13.23
CA THR A 324 3.76 34.34 13.58
C THR A 324 3.00 33.28 12.77
N PRO A 325 3.68 32.44 11.96
CA PRO A 325 2.99 31.43 11.17
C PRO A 325 2.28 30.46 12.11
N ALA A 326 1.01 30.19 11.83
CA ALA A 326 0.27 29.19 12.59
C ALA A 326 0.98 27.83 12.43
N LEU A 327 1.32 27.21 13.57
CA LEU A 327 1.87 25.87 13.60
C LEU A 327 0.77 24.86 13.24
N ALA A 328 1.16 23.77 12.60
CA ALA A 328 0.26 22.63 12.42
C ALA A 328 0.05 21.93 13.77
N THR A 329 -1.16 21.41 14.00
CA THR A 329 -1.51 20.58 15.15
C THR A 329 -2.04 19.22 14.69
N LEU A 330 -1.57 18.17 15.36
CA LEU A 330 -2.03 16.80 15.16
C LEU A 330 -2.94 16.41 16.33
N THR A 331 -4.15 15.96 16.01
CA THR A 331 -5.12 15.44 16.99
C THR A 331 -5.46 14.00 16.64
N ILE A 332 -5.13 13.04 17.49
CA ILE A 332 -5.60 11.65 17.34
C ILE A 332 -7.08 11.60 17.73
N THR A 333 -7.92 11.06 16.84
CA THR A 333 -9.39 11.03 16.99
C THR A 333 -9.92 9.64 17.33
N GLN A 334 -9.24 8.57 16.89
CA GLN A 334 -9.61 7.18 17.21
C GLN A 334 -8.36 6.29 17.20
N THR A 335 -8.34 5.26 18.04
CA THR A 335 -7.37 4.16 17.99
C THR A 335 -8.10 2.82 18.06
N THR A 336 -7.57 1.80 17.37
CA THR A 336 -8.07 0.42 17.42
C THR A 336 -6.86 -0.50 17.59
N PRO A 337 -6.72 -1.27 18.68
CA PRO A 337 -7.50 -1.20 19.91
C PRO A 337 -7.28 0.14 20.66
N ALA A 338 -8.13 0.42 21.63
CA ALA A 338 -8.01 1.54 22.56
C ALA A 338 -7.89 0.99 24.01
N PRO A 339 -6.82 1.30 24.76
CA PRO A 339 -5.63 2.08 24.36
C PRO A 339 -4.76 1.34 23.32
N LEU A 340 -3.99 2.13 22.57
CA LEU A 340 -3.03 1.67 21.57
C LEU A 340 -1.86 0.91 22.23
N PRO A 341 -1.31 -0.16 21.62
CA PRO A 341 -0.10 -0.82 22.12
C PRO A 341 1.10 0.14 22.18
N GLY A 342 1.82 0.15 23.30
CA GLY A 342 2.85 1.17 23.60
C GLY A 342 4.11 1.19 22.73
N SER A 343 4.24 0.28 21.76
CA SER A 343 5.28 0.29 20.72
C SER A 343 4.84 0.96 19.42
N LEU A 344 3.57 1.40 19.34
CA LEU A 344 2.95 2.00 18.16
C LEU A 344 2.54 3.45 18.47
N GLY A 345 2.49 4.31 17.45
CA GLY A 345 2.03 5.67 17.61
C GLY A 345 2.16 6.55 16.36
N LEU A 346 1.57 7.74 16.44
CA LEU A 346 1.68 8.80 15.44
C LEU A 346 1.99 10.11 16.17
N SER A 347 3.06 10.80 15.76
CA SER A 347 3.47 12.08 16.35
C SER A 347 3.80 13.12 15.27
N LEU A 348 3.79 14.39 15.66
CA LEU A 348 4.24 15.51 14.83
C LEU A 348 5.67 15.88 15.25
N LEU A 349 6.63 15.86 14.32
CA LEU A 349 7.99 16.29 14.61
C LEU A 349 8.06 17.80 14.80
N SER A 350 8.70 18.23 15.89
CA SER A 350 8.76 19.64 16.28
C SER A 350 9.75 20.42 15.43
N GLY A 351 9.26 21.32 14.58
CA GLY A 351 10.11 22.25 13.80
C GLY A 351 9.49 22.86 12.54
N GLY A 352 8.40 22.28 12.02
CA GLY A 352 7.78 22.71 10.76
C GLY A 352 7.05 24.06 10.80
N SER A 353 7.78 25.19 10.77
CA SER A 353 7.21 26.51 10.50
C SER A 353 6.86 26.73 9.01
N GLY A 354 7.44 25.91 8.12
CA GLY A 354 7.14 25.88 6.69
C GLY A 354 5.78 25.26 6.34
N PRO A 355 5.46 25.14 5.04
CA PRO A 355 4.16 24.65 4.56
C PRO A 355 3.92 23.16 4.87
N ALA A 356 4.97 22.33 4.84
CA ALA A 356 4.89 20.90 5.09
C ALA A 356 5.37 20.47 6.50
N PRO A 357 4.49 20.28 7.50
CA PRO A 357 4.78 19.49 8.69
C PRO A 357 5.16 18.03 8.39
N THR A 358 6.03 17.46 9.22
CA THR A 358 6.45 16.04 9.14
C THR A 358 5.83 15.24 10.28
N LEU A 359 5.05 14.21 9.91
CA LEU A 359 4.54 13.20 10.83
C LEU A 359 5.57 12.07 10.97
N HIS A 360 5.70 11.51 12.17
CA HIS A 360 6.50 10.33 12.45
C HIS A 360 5.58 9.19 12.92
N VAL A 361 5.62 8.06 12.22
CA VAL A 361 4.92 6.82 12.55
C VAL A 361 5.86 5.94 13.36
N LEU A 362 5.55 5.79 14.65
CA LEU A 362 6.26 4.86 15.54
C LEU A 362 5.68 3.46 15.37
N GLY A 363 6.50 2.48 15.01
CA GLY A 363 6.11 1.07 14.90
C GLY A 363 7.05 0.25 14.03
N PRO A 364 6.72 -1.03 13.75
CA PRO A 364 7.45 -1.83 12.76
C PRO A 364 7.21 -1.28 11.34
N PRO A 365 8.15 -1.51 10.39
CA PRO A 365 7.96 -1.16 8.99
C PRO A 365 6.78 -1.95 8.38
N GLY A 366 6.14 -1.37 7.36
CA GLY A 366 4.95 -1.94 6.71
C GLY A 366 3.61 -1.32 7.15
N ALA A 367 3.63 -0.20 7.88
CA ALA A 367 2.44 0.61 8.13
C ALA A 367 1.94 1.27 6.82
N ALA A 368 0.66 1.10 6.50
CA ALA A 368 0.00 1.83 5.43
C ALA A 368 -0.49 3.18 5.98
N VAL A 369 -0.04 4.28 5.38
CA VAL A 369 -0.49 5.63 5.74
C VAL A 369 -1.36 6.21 4.63
N THR A 370 -2.49 6.81 5.00
CA THR A 370 -3.30 7.63 4.09
C THR A 370 -3.47 9.03 4.64
N VAL A 371 -3.49 10.02 3.74
CA VAL A 371 -3.79 11.43 4.03
C VAL A 371 -4.79 11.91 2.99
N ASP A 372 -5.92 12.47 3.43
CA ASP A 372 -7.07 12.78 2.56
C ASP A 372 -7.62 11.54 1.82
N GLY A 373 -7.37 10.34 2.36
CA GLY A 373 -7.69 9.06 1.72
C GLY A 373 -6.67 8.58 0.68
N LEU A 374 -5.70 9.41 0.29
CA LEU A 374 -4.64 9.05 -0.65
C LEU A 374 -3.47 8.35 0.08
N PRO A 375 -2.93 7.23 -0.44
CA PRO A 375 -1.80 6.55 0.18
C PRO A 375 -0.53 7.42 0.14
N ARG A 376 0.27 7.35 1.21
CA ARG A 376 1.56 8.02 1.35
C ARG A 376 2.62 7.01 1.75
N THR A 377 3.78 7.07 1.11
CA THR A 377 4.96 6.30 1.50
C THR A 377 5.62 6.92 2.73
N LEU A 378 6.13 6.06 3.61
CA LEU A 378 7.01 6.45 4.70
C LEU A 378 8.47 6.41 4.23
N ASP A 379 9.30 7.30 4.77
CA ASP A 379 10.76 7.23 4.60
C ASP A 379 11.37 6.09 5.45
N ALA A 380 12.68 5.84 5.27
CA ALA A 380 13.42 4.82 6.02
C ALA A 380 13.53 5.08 7.53
N SER A 381 13.06 6.24 8.02
CA SER A 381 12.99 6.63 9.43
C SER A 381 11.55 6.68 9.96
N GLY A 382 10.56 6.21 9.18
CA GLY A 382 9.14 6.20 9.59
C GLY A 382 8.42 7.54 9.44
N ASN A 383 8.93 8.48 8.64
CA ASN A 383 8.33 9.81 8.47
C ASN A 383 7.51 9.96 7.18
N VAL A 384 6.55 10.88 7.21
CA VAL A 384 5.88 11.45 6.03
C VAL A 384 5.70 12.96 6.20
N SER A 385 6.11 13.74 5.20
CA SER A 385 5.83 15.18 5.13
C SER A 385 4.51 15.42 4.40
N VAL A 386 3.64 16.25 4.99
CA VAL A 386 2.31 16.58 4.48
C VAL A 386 2.23 18.09 4.32
N ASP A 387 1.94 18.62 3.13
CA ASP A 387 1.66 20.04 2.97
C ASP A 387 0.30 20.39 3.60
N VAL A 388 0.28 21.38 4.48
CA VAL A 388 -0.91 21.83 5.22
C VAL A 388 -0.95 23.35 5.17
N LEU A 389 -1.86 23.89 4.37
CA LEU A 389 -2.00 25.34 4.17
C LEU A 389 -2.72 26.02 5.36
N PRO A 390 -2.50 27.32 5.61
CA PRO A 390 -3.18 28.04 6.70
C PRO A 390 -4.71 28.07 6.54
N GLY A 391 -5.40 27.31 7.39
CA GLY A 391 -6.84 27.12 7.37
C GLY A 391 -7.31 25.76 6.84
N THR A 392 -6.42 24.85 6.43
CA THR A 392 -6.80 23.49 6.01
C THR A 392 -6.68 22.47 7.15
N SER A 393 -7.34 21.33 6.96
CA SER A 393 -7.44 20.23 7.92
C SER A 393 -7.57 18.91 7.16
N HIS A 394 -6.64 18.00 7.39
CA HIS A 394 -6.46 16.77 6.61
C HIS A 394 -6.69 15.56 7.52
N PRO A 395 -7.64 14.65 7.24
CA PRO A 395 -7.72 13.37 7.93
C PRO A 395 -6.51 12.50 7.58
N VAL A 396 -5.95 11.85 8.60
CA VAL A 396 -4.82 10.92 8.49
C VAL A 396 -5.25 9.58 9.06
N THR A 397 -5.00 8.48 8.34
CA THR A 397 -5.14 7.12 8.87
C THR A 397 -3.82 6.39 8.77
N VAL A 398 -3.46 5.63 9.80
CA VAL A 398 -2.33 4.70 9.79
C VAL A 398 -2.85 3.32 10.17
N ASP A 399 -2.69 2.35 9.29
CA ASP A 399 -3.13 0.97 9.47
C ASP A 399 -1.90 0.04 9.41
N TRP A 400 -1.74 -0.80 10.43
CA TRP A 400 -0.76 -1.89 10.42
C TRP A 400 -1.45 -3.21 10.05
N PRO A 401 -0.85 -4.02 9.16
CA PRO A 401 -1.35 -5.36 8.86
C PRO A 401 -1.29 -6.26 10.10
N VAL A 402 -2.00 -7.40 10.06
CA VAL A 402 -2.00 -8.38 11.15
C VAL A 402 -0.61 -9.04 11.27
N ILE A 403 0.20 -8.54 12.21
CA ILE A 403 1.51 -9.10 12.57
C ILE A 403 1.31 -9.93 13.84
N ALA A 404 1.12 -11.24 13.69
CA ALA A 404 0.91 -12.14 14.83
C ALA A 404 2.03 -11.99 15.88
N PRO A 405 1.72 -11.83 17.19
CA PRO A 405 0.43 -12.06 17.83
C PRO A 405 -0.50 -10.83 17.95
N LEU A 406 -0.20 -9.69 17.31
CA LEU A 406 -1.05 -8.51 17.36
C LEU A 406 -2.24 -8.61 16.38
N PRO A 407 -3.45 -8.16 16.77
CA PRO A 407 -4.54 -7.91 15.82
C PRO A 407 -4.17 -6.73 14.89
N ALA A 408 -4.96 -6.50 13.84
CA ALA A 408 -4.83 -5.30 13.02
C ALA A 408 -4.95 -4.04 13.89
N VAL A 409 -4.00 -3.11 13.77
CA VAL A 409 -3.97 -1.87 14.56
C VAL A 409 -4.20 -0.68 13.65
N SER A 410 -5.07 0.25 14.06
CA SER A 410 -5.32 1.49 13.33
C SER A 410 -5.31 2.73 14.22
N ILE A 411 -4.80 3.83 13.66
CA ILE A 411 -4.86 5.18 14.22
C ILE A 411 -5.60 6.06 13.22
N ARG A 412 -6.62 6.78 13.66
CA ARG A 412 -7.20 7.91 12.92
C ARG A 412 -6.85 9.20 13.63
N ALA A 413 -6.45 10.20 12.85
CA ALA A 413 -6.06 11.50 13.33
C ALA A 413 -6.50 12.61 12.37
N THR A 414 -6.32 13.85 12.79
CA THR A 414 -6.56 15.05 11.99
C THR A 414 -5.37 15.97 12.16
N LEU A 415 -4.76 16.35 11.03
CA LEU A 415 -3.65 17.29 10.96
C LEU A 415 -4.16 18.60 10.38
N ALA A 416 -4.16 19.68 11.16
CA ALA A 416 -4.73 20.96 10.77
C ALA A 416 -3.79 22.13 11.04
N ARG A 417 -3.95 23.23 10.31
CA ARG A 417 -3.24 24.50 10.59
C ARG A 417 -4.25 25.63 10.70
N ALA A 418 -4.22 26.40 11.79
CA ALA A 418 -5.10 27.54 11.95
C ALA A 418 -4.82 28.63 10.89
N LYS A 419 -5.83 29.45 10.58
CA LYS A 419 -5.65 30.66 9.76
C LYS A 419 -5.11 31.79 10.64
N ALA A 420 -4.07 32.48 10.19
CA ALA A 420 -3.49 33.61 10.93
C ALA A 420 -4.50 34.78 11.05
N PRO A 421 -4.58 35.46 12.21
CA PRO A 421 -5.45 36.61 12.40
C PRO A 421 -4.95 37.83 11.60
N ALA A 422 -5.88 38.63 11.08
CA ALA A 422 -5.55 39.87 10.36
C ALA A 422 -5.12 40.99 11.34
N ALA A 423 -4.15 41.81 10.93
CA ALA A 423 -3.63 42.89 11.77
C ALA A 423 -4.60 44.08 11.85
N ALA A 424 -4.73 44.67 13.05
CA ALA A 424 -5.52 45.87 13.30
C ALA A 424 -4.66 47.15 13.32
N THR A 425 -5.27 48.30 13.06
CA THR A 425 -4.60 49.62 13.02
C THR A 425 -4.42 50.26 14.41
N PRO A 426 -3.37 51.08 14.61
CA PRO A 426 -3.00 51.60 15.94
C PRO A 426 -3.58 52.98 16.30
N THR A 427 -3.60 53.30 17.60
CA THR A 427 -3.94 54.61 18.20
C THR A 427 -3.11 54.75 19.51
N PRO A 428 -2.61 55.95 19.90
CA PRO A 428 -1.45 56.06 20.83
C PRO A 428 -1.75 55.93 22.34
N GLY A 429 -0.73 55.62 23.14
CA GLY A 429 -0.79 55.42 24.61
C GLY A 429 -0.09 56.51 25.45
N PRO A 430 0.15 56.28 26.76
CA PRO A 430 1.44 56.69 27.38
C PRO A 430 1.99 55.81 28.56
N THR A 431 3.31 55.57 28.58
CA THR A 431 4.35 56.09 29.55
C THR A 431 4.01 56.25 31.07
N PRO A 432 4.94 56.04 32.07
CA PRO A 432 6.06 55.08 32.23
C PRO A 432 6.34 54.51 33.69
N ALA A 433 7.25 53.51 33.80
CA ALA A 433 8.26 53.29 34.90
C ALA A 433 7.79 53.07 36.39
N PRO A 434 8.67 52.76 37.38
CA PRO A 434 10.10 52.38 37.34
C PRO A 434 10.49 51.07 38.08
N GLN A 435 11.74 50.61 37.91
CA GLN A 435 12.46 49.70 38.84
C GLN A 435 13.40 50.49 39.77
N PRO A 436 13.78 49.93 40.94
CA PRO A 436 15.21 49.86 41.28
C PRO A 436 15.70 48.44 41.64
N GLN A 437 17.01 48.24 41.54
CA GLN A 437 17.72 46.97 41.81
C GLN A 437 18.24 46.91 43.26
N PRO A 438 18.46 45.71 43.87
CA PRO A 438 18.89 45.61 45.27
C PRO A 438 20.30 46.15 45.56
N ALA A 439 20.57 46.39 46.85
CA ALA A 439 21.86 46.79 47.38
C ALA A 439 22.32 45.84 48.51
N GLN A 440 23.57 46.04 48.98
CA GLN A 440 24.14 45.46 50.20
C GLN A 440 24.45 43.94 50.14
N PRO A 441 25.34 43.40 51.02
CA PRO A 441 25.76 43.91 52.33
C PRO A 441 27.26 44.11 52.58
N ALA A 442 27.56 44.66 53.75
CA ALA A 442 28.88 44.72 54.37
C ALA A 442 28.90 43.95 55.71
N ALA A 443 30.06 43.39 56.05
CA ALA A 443 30.51 42.95 57.38
C ALA A 443 32.06 42.99 57.34
N GLY A 444 32.84 43.21 58.41
CA GLY A 444 32.64 42.83 59.82
C GLY A 444 33.36 41.47 60.08
N THR A 445 34.18 41.24 61.11
CA THR A 445 34.32 42.01 62.37
C THR A 445 35.76 42.04 63.00
N PRO A 446 36.12 41.32 64.10
CA PRO A 446 36.75 41.90 65.32
C PRO A 446 38.31 41.92 65.33
N ALA A 447 39.05 42.80 66.03
CA ALA A 447 39.20 43.07 67.49
C ALA A 447 40.02 41.98 68.26
N ALA A 448 40.86 42.23 69.29
CA ALA A 448 41.43 43.46 69.90
C ALA A 448 42.58 43.12 70.91
N GLY A 449 43.28 44.14 71.45
CA GLY A 449 44.20 44.04 72.61
C GLY A 449 45.34 45.10 72.61
N THR A 450 45.21 46.25 73.28
CA THR A 450 45.72 46.57 74.66
C THR A 450 47.24 46.44 74.85
N ALA A 451 48.01 47.42 75.36
CA ALA A 451 47.76 48.79 75.86
C ALA A 451 49.12 49.57 75.85
N GLY A 452 49.27 50.87 76.14
CA GLY A 452 48.35 51.98 76.43
C GLY A 452 49.09 53.17 77.10
N GLY A 453 48.58 54.40 76.98
CA GLY A 453 49.08 55.58 77.72
C GLY A 453 49.25 56.86 76.88
N GLY A 454 48.67 57.98 77.34
CA GLY A 454 48.85 59.33 76.75
C GLY A 454 47.55 59.99 76.24
N MET A 455 47.27 61.21 76.70
CA MET A 455 46.21 62.13 76.23
C MET A 455 46.84 63.45 75.72
N PRO A 456 46.13 64.42 75.10
CA PRO A 456 44.72 64.42 74.65
C PRO A 456 44.51 64.85 73.16
N ALA A 457 43.24 64.73 72.76
CA ALA A 457 42.54 65.26 71.58
C ALA A 457 43.17 66.38 70.70
N LEU A 458 43.09 66.19 69.37
CA LEU A 458 42.20 66.98 68.49
C LEU A 458 42.01 66.27 67.13
N VAL A 459 40.86 66.49 66.47
CA VAL A 459 40.51 65.83 65.18
C VAL A 459 40.82 66.75 64.00
N SER A 460 41.46 66.19 62.97
CA SER A 460 41.57 66.83 61.64
C SER A 460 41.43 65.78 60.54
N PHE A 461 40.52 66.01 59.58
CA PHE A 461 40.36 65.15 58.41
C PHE A 461 41.50 65.38 57.41
N ARG A 462 41.92 64.31 56.72
CA ARG A 462 42.96 64.36 55.68
C ARG A 462 42.55 63.47 54.52
N LEU A 463 41.83 64.04 53.53
CA LEU A 463 41.70 63.38 52.23
C LEU A 463 43.09 63.24 51.59
N ARG A 464 43.26 62.16 50.83
CA ARG A 464 44.44 61.90 50.02
C ARG A 464 43.98 61.31 48.70
N PHE A 465 43.96 62.15 47.65
CA PHE A 465 43.90 61.63 46.29
C PHE A 465 45.16 60.82 46.01
N ILE A 466 44.99 59.74 45.24
CA ILE A 466 46.08 58.97 44.65
C ILE A 466 45.76 58.90 43.17
N GLU A 467 46.56 59.61 42.39
CA GLU A 467 46.57 59.56 40.93
C GLU A 467 47.68 58.58 40.52
N GLN A 468 47.37 57.66 39.60
CA GLN A 468 48.29 56.62 39.15
C GLN A 468 48.19 56.45 37.64
N GLU A 469 49.14 57.05 36.91
CA GLU A 469 49.35 56.79 35.49
C GLU A 469 50.04 55.44 35.29
N GLU A 470 49.39 54.49 34.62
CA GLU A 470 50.06 53.29 34.11
C GLU A 470 50.43 53.45 32.63
N ARG A 471 51.67 53.91 32.37
CA ARG A 471 52.24 53.96 31.02
C ARG A 471 52.48 52.55 30.49
N LYS A 472 51.51 52.01 29.74
CA LYS A 472 51.55 50.69 29.09
C LYS A 472 51.40 50.83 27.57
N THR A 473 52.16 50.04 26.83
CA THR A 473 51.98 49.84 25.39
C THR A 473 51.80 48.35 25.17
N VAL A 474 50.65 47.94 24.62
CA VAL A 474 50.38 46.53 24.32
C VAL A 474 50.48 46.32 22.81
N LYS A 475 51.28 45.33 22.43
CA LYS A 475 51.38 44.79 21.08
C LYS A 475 50.73 43.42 21.07
N LEU A 476 49.55 43.30 20.47
CA LEU A 476 48.90 42.03 20.16
C LEU A 476 49.32 41.58 18.75
N VAL A 477 49.67 40.31 18.59
CA VAL A 477 49.72 39.66 17.27
C VAL A 477 48.63 38.60 17.26
N TYR A 478 47.71 38.71 16.30
CA TYR A 478 46.62 37.77 16.09
C TYR A 478 46.81 37.06 14.76
N ASP A 479 47.06 35.75 14.82
CA ASP A 479 47.19 34.87 13.67
C ASP A 479 45.97 33.93 13.62
N ARG A 480 45.19 33.94 12.53
CA ARG A 480 44.09 32.99 12.31
C ARG A 480 44.14 32.36 10.91
N LYS A 481 44.07 31.02 10.89
CA LYS A 481 43.64 30.20 9.75
C LYS A 481 42.36 29.48 10.14
N LYS A 482 41.38 29.35 9.24
CA LYS A 482 40.13 28.62 9.48
C LYS A 482 39.77 27.74 8.28
N ALA A 483 39.36 26.51 8.54
CA ALA A 483 38.73 25.64 7.54
C ALA A 483 37.28 26.09 7.28
N VAL A 484 36.91 26.19 6.00
CA VAL A 484 35.56 26.50 5.52
C VAL A 484 35.17 25.56 4.39
N THR A 485 34.05 24.87 4.54
CA THR A 485 33.46 24.05 3.48
C THR A 485 32.84 24.95 2.40
N ARG A 486 32.96 24.57 1.14
CA ARG A 486 32.36 25.23 -0.02
C ARG A 486 31.74 24.18 -0.95
N THR A 487 30.61 24.53 -1.54
CA THR A 487 29.91 23.69 -2.53
C THR A 487 30.15 24.22 -3.94
N TYR A 488 30.28 23.33 -4.92
CA TYR A 488 30.23 23.67 -6.34
C TYR A 488 29.44 22.60 -7.12
N ALA A 489 28.84 22.98 -8.25
CA ALA A 489 27.85 22.15 -8.94
C ALA A 489 28.14 22.00 -10.45
N PRO A 490 29.02 21.05 -10.85
CA PRO A 490 29.20 20.65 -12.24
C PRO A 490 27.90 20.13 -12.85
N GLN A 491 27.62 20.48 -14.11
CA GLN A 491 26.44 20.01 -14.85
C GLN A 491 26.76 19.76 -16.33
N GLY A 492 26.03 18.83 -16.96
CA GLY A 492 26.16 18.57 -18.39
C GLY A 492 24.98 17.82 -18.98
N PHE A 493 24.76 18.00 -20.29
CA PHE A 493 23.66 17.39 -21.04
C PHE A 493 24.17 16.30 -21.97
N VAL A 494 23.57 15.10 -21.87
CA VAL A 494 24.07 13.88 -22.52
C VAL A 494 24.00 13.98 -24.05
N GLY A 495 22.99 14.66 -24.62
CA GLY A 495 22.89 14.87 -26.07
C GLY A 495 24.13 15.53 -26.69
N LEU A 496 24.68 16.56 -26.04
CA LEU A 496 25.89 17.27 -26.51
C LEU A 496 27.16 16.40 -26.46
N MET A 497 27.13 15.32 -25.68
CA MET A 497 28.21 14.34 -25.55
C MET A 497 28.08 13.25 -26.62
N LEU A 498 26.85 12.87 -26.97
CA LEU A 498 26.55 11.91 -28.04
C LEU A 498 26.75 12.48 -29.44
N ASP A 499 26.57 13.79 -29.64
CA ASP A 499 26.86 14.47 -30.92
C ASP A 499 28.34 14.45 -31.32
N GLN A 500 29.24 14.08 -30.40
CA GLN A 500 30.68 13.95 -30.67
C GLN A 500 31.08 12.53 -31.14
N LEU A 501 30.11 11.63 -31.26
CA LEU A 501 30.31 10.22 -31.63
C LEU A 501 29.96 9.98 -33.11
N SER A 502 30.83 9.26 -33.82
CA SER A 502 30.70 8.97 -35.25
C SER A 502 29.70 7.87 -35.59
N ASP A 503 29.38 6.98 -34.66
CA ASP A 503 28.30 5.99 -34.78
C ASP A 503 27.41 6.04 -33.54
N LYS A 504 26.19 6.57 -33.73
CA LYS A 504 25.14 6.59 -32.70
C LYS A 504 24.27 5.33 -32.70
N GLN A 505 24.18 4.62 -33.82
CA GLN A 505 23.27 3.48 -33.98
C GLN A 505 23.77 2.26 -33.20
N ALA A 506 25.09 2.08 -33.07
CA ALA A 506 25.70 1.09 -32.18
C ALA A 506 25.36 1.26 -30.67
N LEU A 507 24.69 2.35 -30.28
CA LEU A 507 24.26 2.63 -28.89
C LEU A 507 22.77 2.30 -28.64
N PHE A 508 22.02 1.98 -29.68
CA PHE A 508 20.58 1.74 -29.63
C PHE A 508 20.29 0.25 -29.88
N THR A 509 19.61 -0.40 -28.93
CA THR A 509 19.21 -1.80 -29.04
C THR A 509 17.69 -1.87 -29.08
N GLU A 510 17.12 -2.20 -30.23
CA GLU A 510 15.68 -2.47 -30.34
C GLU A 510 15.45 -3.97 -30.18
N VAL A 511 14.68 -4.33 -29.14
CA VAL A 511 14.29 -5.71 -28.83
C VAL A 511 12.83 -5.88 -29.23
N ASP A 512 12.55 -6.85 -30.10
CA ASP A 512 11.18 -7.16 -30.45
C ASP A 512 10.53 -8.02 -29.35
N LEU A 513 9.34 -7.65 -28.86
CA LEU A 513 8.56 -8.55 -28.00
C LEU A 513 7.70 -9.52 -28.82
N ASP A 514 7.71 -9.42 -30.15
CA ASP A 514 7.22 -10.50 -31.03
C ASP A 514 8.22 -11.67 -31.15
N ASP A 515 9.34 -11.61 -30.43
CA ASP A 515 10.27 -12.74 -30.27
C ASP A 515 9.53 -13.96 -29.66
N PRO A 516 9.76 -15.17 -30.23
CA PRO A 516 9.35 -16.47 -29.66
C PRO A 516 9.25 -16.55 -28.15
N PHE A 517 10.27 -16.06 -27.45
CA PHE A 517 10.46 -16.20 -26.01
C PHE A 517 9.35 -15.56 -25.15
N PHE A 518 8.69 -14.50 -25.64
CA PHE A 518 7.68 -13.76 -24.86
C PHE A 518 6.23 -14.20 -25.11
N ARG A 519 6.00 -15.09 -26.08
CA ARG A 519 4.64 -15.52 -26.45
C ARG A 519 4.12 -16.57 -25.45
N VAL A 520 2.87 -16.41 -25.02
CA VAL A 520 2.20 -17.29 -24.04
C VAL A 520 0.93 -17.94 -24.60
N LEU A 521 0.69 -19.17 -24.18
CA LEU A 521 -0.58 -19.88 -24.28
C LEU A 521 -1.40 -19.63 -23.01
N GLY A 522 -2.42 -18.78 -23.13
CA GLY A 522 -3.47 -18.61 -22.12
C GLY A 522 -4.72 -19.45 -22.46
N VAL A 523 -5.29 -20.15 -21.47
CA VAL A 523 -6.57 -20.86 -21.60
C VAL A 523 -7.42 -20.63 -20.35
N ASP A 524 -8.61 -20.08 -20.51
CA ASP A 524 -9.63 -20.00 -19.46
C ASP A 524 -10.49 -21.28 -19.46
N ILE A 525 -10.67 -21.87 -18.29
CA ILE A 525 -11.37 -23.16 -18.09
C ILE A 525 -12.62 -22.90 -17.27
N ALA A 526 -13.80 -23.21 -17.81
CA ALA A 526 -15.07 -23.00 -17.11
C ALA A 526 -16.12 -24.07 -17.46
N THR A 527 -17.03 -24.34 -16.53
CA THR A 527 -18.21 -25.18 -16.78
C THR A 527 -19.50 -24.39 -16.62
N ALA A 528 -20.48 -24.68 -17.47
CA ALA A 528 -21.85 -24.19 -17.38
C ALA A 528 -22.83 -25.25 -16.82
N ALA A 529 -22.33 -26.44 -16.45
CA ALA A 529 -23.16 -27.56 -16.02
C ALA A 529 -23.81 -27.31 -14.66
N ASP A 530 -25.11 -27.62 -14.53
CA ASP A 530 -25.80 -27.64 -13.24
C ASP A 530 -25.44 -28.92 -12.47
N PHE A 531 -24.36 -28.84 -11.69
CA PHE A 531 -23.84 -29.93 -10.87
C PHE A 531 -24.94 -30.65 -10.06
N ARG A 532 -25.86 -29.89 -9.45
CA ARG A 532 -26.86 -30.43 -8.51
C ARG A 532 -27.99 -31.15 -9.23
N LYS A 533 -28.47 -30.58 -10.34
CA LYS A 533 -29.46 -31.24 -11.22
C LYS A 533 -28.97 -32.61 -11.68
N ILE A 534 -27.67 -32.75 -11.90
CA ILE A 534 -27.07 -33.92 -12.53
C ILE A 534 -26.32 -34.85 -11.57
N GLY A 535 -26.21 -34.52 -10.29
CA GLY A 535 -25.50 -35.33 -9.28
C GLY A 535 -23.96 -35.29 -9.37
N LEU A 536 -23.40 -34.32 -10.11
CA LEU A 536 -21.95 -34.12 -10.20
C LEU A 536 -21.42 -33.49 -8.91
N PHE A 537 -20.34 -34.04 -8.37
CA PHE A 537 -19.62 -33.53 -7.21
C PHE A 537 -18.46 -32.60 -7.65
N SER A 538 -17.60 -33.08 -8.54
CA SER A 538 -16.50 -32.30 -9.12
C SER A 538 -16.18 -32.76 -10.55
N THR A 539 -15.39 -31.96 -11.27
CA THR A 539 -14.74 -32.37 -12.51
C THR A 539 -13.31 -31.89 -12.53
N ASP A 540 -12.38 -32.83 -12.66
CA ASP A 540 -10.95 -32.55 -12.68
C ASP A 540 -10.48 -32.50 -14.14
N VAL A 541 -9.77 -31.43 -14.48
CA VAL A 541 -9.39 -31.04 -15.84
C VAL A 541 -7.87 -30.95 -15.91
N ALA A 542 -7.24 -31.91 -16.58
CA ALA A 542 -5.81 -31.90 -16.83
C ALA A 542 -5.52 -31.20 -18.16
N ILE A 543 -4.80 -30.07 -18.13
CA ILE A 543 -4.21 -29.49 -19.34
C ILE A 543 -2.76 -29.93 -19.44
N GLU A 544 -2.40 -30.52 -20.58
CA GLU A 544 -1.03 -30.86 -20.98
C GLU A 544 -0.66 -30.08 -22.25
N TYR A 545 0.48 -29.41 -22.23
CA TYR A 545 1.03 -28.63 -23.34
C TYR A 545 2.47 -29.04 -23.64
N GLY A 546 2.83 -29.13 -24.92
CA GLY A 546 4.12 -29.65 -25.38
C GLY A 546 4.24 -31.17 -25.29
N ASP A 547 5.31 -31.73 -25.85
CA ASP A 547 5.62 -33.17 -25.81
C ASP A 547 6.29 -33.55 -24.48
N PRO A 548 5.72 -34.48 -23.67
CA PRO A 548 6.35 -34.98 -22.45
C PRO A 548 7.78 -35.52 -22.61
N ALA A 549 8.17 -35.96 -23.81
CA ALA A 549 9.54 -36.40 -24.12
C ALA A 549 10.52 -35.25 -24.42
N ALA A 550 10.04 -34.05 -24.72
CA ALA A 550 10.86 -32.89 -25.13
C ALA A 550 11.46 -32.09 -23.95
N GLY A 551 11.24 -32.52 -22.70
CA GLY A 551 11.85 -31.90 -21.52
C GLY A 551 11.29 -30.52 -21.21
N ASN A 552 12.09 -29.46 -21.38
CA ASN A 552 11.77 -28.10 -20.93
C ASN A 552 10.56 -27.45 -21.64
N GLY A 553 10.04 -28.06 -22.72
CA GLY A 553 8.83 -27.60 -23.41
C GLY A 553 7.52 -28.19 -22.89
N HIS A 554 7.54 -29.14 -21.94
CA HIS A 554 6.32 -29.78 -21.43
C HIS A 554 5.77 -29.09 -20.18
N LYS A 555 4.47 -28.78 -20.19
CA LYS A 555 3.72 -28.18 -19.09
C LYS A 555 2.41 -28.92 -18.86
N ARG A 556 2.29 -29.62 -17.73
CA ARG A 556 1.00 -30.10 -17.19
C ARG A 556 0.49 -29.19 -16.08
N THR A 557 -0.82 -28.99 -15.97
CA THR A 557 -1.49 -28.44 -14.78
C THR A 557 -2.92 -28.97 -14.69
N ASP A 558 -3.30 -29.44 -13.50
CA ASP A 558 -4.61 -30.02 -13.22
C ASP A 558 -5.52 -29.03 -12.44
N PHE A 559 -6.79 -28.93 -12.83
CA PHE A 559 -7.77 -27.97 -12.30
C PHE A 559 -9.08 -28.66 -11.90
N GLN A 560 -9.51 -28.52 -10.64
CA GLN A 560 -10.78 -29.08 -10.16
C GLN A 560 -11.91 -28.05 -10.22
N LEU A 561 -12.98 -28.34 -10.96
CA LEU A 561 -14.23 -27.56 -11.02
C LEU A 561 -15.25 -28.12 -10.03
N THR A 562 -15.91 -27.24 -9.25
CA THR A 562 -16.94 -27.61 -8.25
C THR A 562 -18.14 -26.65 -8.32
N PRO A 563 -19.29 -26.92 -7.66
CA PRO A 563 -20.42 -26.01 -7.63
C PRO A 563 -20.10 -24.61 -7.07
N GLU A 564 -19.11 -24.52 -6.18
CA GLU A 564 -18.61 -23.29 -5.55
C GLU A 564 -17.47 -22.64 -6.36
N SER A 565 -16.88 -23.38 -7.31
CA SER A 565 -15.73 -22.96 -8.11
C SER A 565 -15.84 -23.49 -9.56
N PRO A 566 -16.89 -23.11 -10.33
CA PRO A 566 -17.12 -23.59 -11.70
C PRO A 566 -16.22 -22.91 -12.75
N GLY A 567 -15.41 -21.92 -12.34
CA GLY A 567 -14.51 -21.16 -13.19
C GLY A 567 -14.94 -19.68 -13.37
N PRO A 568 -14.26 -18.92 -14.25
CA PRO A 568 -13.09 -19.35 -15.02
C PRO A 568 -11.88 -19.66 -14.13
N LYS A 569 -11.07 -20.64 -14.53
CA LYS A 569 -9.74 -20.94 -13.97
C LYS A 569 -8.72 -20.77 -15.07
N HIS A 570 -7.63 -20.07 -14.79
CA HIS A 570 -6.67 -19.66 -15.82
C HIS A 570 -5.46 -20.61 -15.88
N PHE A 571 -5.14 -21.07 -17.07
CA PHE A 571 -3.87 -21.73 -17.41
C PHE A 571 -3.02 -20.78 -18.25
N GLU A 572 -1.76 -20.58 -17.87
CA GLU A 572 -0.80 -19.78 -18.62
C GLU A 572 0.56 -20.51 -18.68
N THR A 573 1.20 -20.49 -19.84
CA THR A 573 2.59 -20.95 -20.05
C THR A 573 3.20 -20.29 -21.28
N PHE A 574 4.53 -20.17 -21.34
CA PHE A 574 5.23 -19.78 -22.57
C PHE A 574 5.03 -20.84 -23.67
N LEU A 575 5.04 -20.41 -24.94
CA LEU A 575 5.00 -21.32 -26.07
C LEU A 575 6.26 -22.19 -26.14
N ASN A 576 6.11 -23.38 -26.72
CA ASN A 576 7.22 -24.28 -27.03
C ASN A 576 8.01 -23.79 -28.27
N GLU A 577 9.18 -24.40 -28.56
CA GLU A 577 10.05 -24.01 -29.67
C GLU A 577 9.33 -24.06 -31.06
N SER A 578 8.38 -24.98 -31.22
CA SER A 578 7.54 -25.13 -32.41
C SER A 578 6.39 -24.11 -32.51
N HIS A 579 6.13 -23.33 -31.46
CA HIS A 579 5.03 -22.37 -31.35
C HIS A 579 3.63 -23.00 -31.49
N ASP A 580 3.49 -24.25 -31.04
CA ASP A 580 2.23 -24.96 -31.14
C ASP A 580 1.16 -24.26 -30.30
N LEU A 581 -0.04 -24.14 -30.85
CA LEU A 581 -1.22 -23.64 -30.15
C LEU A 581 -2.12 -24.78 -29.63
N GLY A 582 -1.81 -26.03 -30.00
CA GLY A 582 -2.52 -27.22 -29.54
C GLY A 582 -2.11 -27.62 -28.12
N PHE A 583 -3.09 -28.02 -27.33
CA PHE A 583 -2.91 -28.61 -26.00
C PHE A 583 -3.86 -29.81 -25.85
N THR A 584 -3.51 -30.73 -24.96
CA THR A 584 -4.32 -31.92 -24.66
C THR A 584 -5.11 -31.69 -23.37
N VAL A 585 -6.37 -32.11 -23.38
CA VAL A 585 -7.29 -32.03 -22.25
C VAL A 585 -7.68 -33.44 -21.82
N GLY A 586 -7.24 -33.84 -20.61
CA GLY A 586 -7.79 -34.99 -19.90
C GLY A 586 -8.93 -34.54 -18.97
N LEU A 587 -9.98 -35.35 -18.84
CA LEU A 587 -11.14 -35.07 -17.99
C LEU A 587 -11.46 -36.24 -17.08
N GLN A 588 -11.74 -35.96 -15.81
CA GLN A 588 -12.35 -36.91 -14.87
C GLN A 588 -13.61 -36.29 -14.25
N HIS A 589 -14.75 -36.96 -14.37
CA HIS A 589 -16.02 -36.52 -13.79
C HIS A 589 -16.37 -37.38 -12.56
N HIS A 590 -16.60 -36.73 -11.42
CA HIS A 590 -16.88 -37.40 -10.15
C HIS A 590 -18.32 -37.10 -9.69
N PHE A 591 -19.09 -38.13 -9.39
CA PHE A 591 -20.52 -38.05 -9.05
C PHE A 591 -20.78 -38.44 -7.59
N ASP A 592 -21.73 -37.76 -6.97
CA ASP A 592 -22.17 -38.07 -5.60
C ASP A 592 -23.08 -39.31 -5.59
N SER A 593 -22.69 -40.31 -4.81
CA SER A 593 -23.45 -41.56 -4.62
C SER A 593 -24.78 -41.36 -3.90
N ALA A 594 -24.95 -40.25 -3.17
CA ALA A 594 -26.21 -39.87 -2.53
C ALA A 594 -27.16 -39.06 -3.44
N SER A 595 -26.74 -38.69 -4.66
CA SER A 595 -27.53 -37.84 -5.58
C SER A 595 -28.80 -38.50 -6.16
N GLY A 596 -28.93 -39.81 -6.00
CA GLY A 596 -30.02 -40.61 -6.59
C GLY A 596 -29.82 -40.95 -8.07
N TRP A 597 -28.75 -40.46 -8.72
CA TRP A 597 -28.34 -40.92 -10.05
C TRP A 597 -27.59 -42.25 -9.94
N LYS A 598 -27.84 -43.17 -10.89
CA LYS A 598 -27.13 -44.45 -11.02
C LYS A 598 -26.34 -44.49 -12.33
N GLY A 599 -25.15 -45.08 -12.30
CA GLY A 599 -24.30 -45.24 -13.48
C GLY A 599 -23.36 -46.43 -13.30
N GLU A 600 -22.61 -46.76 -14.35
CA GLU A 600 -21.58 -47.81 -14.29
C GLU A 600 -20.54 -47.55 -13.19
N LYS A 601 -20.21 -46.27 -12.96
CA LYS A 601 -19.16 -45.82 -12.03
C LYS A 601 -19.59 -44.52 -11.33
N LEU A 602 -18.90 -44.18 -10.23
CA LEU A 602 -18.98 -42.85 -9.60
C LEU A 602 -17.88 -41.89 -10.09
N THR A 603 -16.86 -42.41 -10.77
CA THR A 603 -15.83 -41.63 -11.46
C THR A 603 -15.71 -42.13 -12.89
N TYR A 604 -15.76 -41.20 -13.84
CA TYR A 604 -15.56 -41.44 -15.26
C TYR A 604 -14.31 -40.70 -15.69
N GLU A 605 -13.26 -41.44 -16.05
CA GLU A 605 -12.06 -40.91 -16.69
C GLU A 605 -12.24 -41.02 -18.21
N LEU A 606 -11.94 -39.93 -18.92
CA LEU A 606 -12.14 -39.81 -20.37
C LEU A 606 -10.79 -39.77 -21.10
N GLU A 607 -10.74 -40.37 -22.29
CA GLU A 607 -9.56 -40.37 -23.15
C GLU A 607 -9.10 -38.93 -23.46
N PRO A 608 -7.83 -38.56 -23.20
CA PRO A 608 -7.37 -37.19 -23.41
C PRO A 608 -7.48 -36.73 -24.87
N ARG A 609 -8.07 -35.55 -25.08
CA ARG A 609 -8.38 -35.01 -26.42
C ARG A 609 -7.65 -33.69 -26.72
N PRO A 610 -7.16 -33.48 -27.95
CA PRO A 610 -6.54 -32.22 -28.33
C PRO A 610 -7.59 -31.10 -28.48
N SER A 611 -7.22 -29.88 -28.09
CA SER A 611 -8.01 -28.66 -28.26
C SER A 611 -7.11 -27.50 -28.73
N LEU A 612 -7.75 -26.50 -29.34
CA LEU A 612 -7.18 -25.20 -29.71
C LEU A 612 -7.92 -24.04 -29.01
N ASP A 613 -8.88 -24.34 -28.13
CA ASP A 613 -9.79 -23.37 -27.55
C ASP A 613 -9.08 -22.52 -26.48
N ARG A 614 -9.43 -21.23 -26.44
CA ARG A 614 -8.92 -20.29 -25.41
C ARG A 614 -9.90 -20.07 -24.27
N THR A 615 -11.13 -20.55 -24.45
CA THR A 615 -12.16 -20.65 -23.42
C THR A 615 -12.67 -22.09 -23.46
N LEU A 616 -11.99 -22.96 -22.73
CA LEU A 616 -12.32 -24.37 -22.61
C LEU A 616 -13.59 -24.52 -21.79
N HIS A 617 -14.71 -24.72 -22.48
CA HIS A 617 -15.96 -25.11 -21.86
C HIS A 617 -15.95 -26.62 -21.56
N VAL A 618 -16.22 -26.97 -20.31
CA VAL A 618 -16.25 -28.37 -19.85
C VAL A 618 -17.67 -28.70 -19.39
N ASP A 619 -18.46 -29.37 -20.24
CA ASP A 619 -19.74 -29.95 -19.85
C ASP A 619 -19.65 -31.48 -19.91
N PRO A 620 -19.86 -32.22 -18.80
CA PRO A 620 -19.91 -33.68 -18.85
C PRO A 620 -20.98 -34.22 -19.82
N GLY A 621 -21.98 -33.40 -20.18
CA GLY A 621 -23.05 -33.74 -21.11
C GLY A 621 -22.60 -33.99 -22.54
N ASP A 622 -21.41 -33.52 -22.93
CA ASP A 622 -20.80 -33.81 -24.23
C ASP A 622 -20.34 -35.27 -24.35
N ASP A 623 -19.99 -35.90 -23.21
CA ASP A 623 -19.37 -37.23 -23.16
C ASP A 623 -20.28 -38.31 -22.53
N LEU A 624 -21.17 -37.93 -21.61
CA LEU A 624 -21.99 -38.86 -20.81
C LEU A 624 -23.48 -38.52 -20.94
N GLY A 625 -24.34 -39.51 -21.19
CA GLY A 625 -25.80 -39.30 -21.28
C GLY A 625 -26.48 -39.15 -19.92
N PHE A 626 -27.48 -38.28 -19.83
CA PHE A 626 -28.36 -38.17 -18.65
C PHE A 626 -29.79 -38.49 -19.06
N LEU A 627 -30.39 -39.45 -18.36
CA LEU A 627 -31.76 -39.91 -18.51
C LEU A 627 -32.48 -39.74 -17.17
N GLU A 628 -33.54 -38.93 -17.16
CA GLU A 628 -34.51 -38.84 -16.06
C GLU A 628 -35.87 -39.27 -16.60
N LEU A 629 -36.41 -40.36 -16.05
CA LEU A 629 -37.73 -40.88 -16.37
C LEU A 629 -38.69 -40.60 -15.21
N LYS A 630 -39.78 -39.89 -15.50
CA LYS A 630 -40.87 -39.59 -14.58
C LYS A 630 -41.91 -40.70 -14.61
N ILE A 631 -42.17 -41.33 -13.47
CA ILE A 631 -43.10 -42.46 -13.32
C ILE A 631 -44.25 -42.01 -12.42
N PHE A 632 -45.50 -42.12 -12.87
CA PHE A 632 -46.66 -41.64 -12.10
C PHE A 632 -47.94 -42.42 -12.45
N PRO A 633 -48.89 -42.58 -11.51
CA PRO A 633 -50.19 -43.16 -11.82
C PRO A 633 -51.00 -42.22 -12.72
N HIS A 634 -51.63 -42.75 -13.76
CA HIS A 634 -52.40 -41.98 -14.73
C HIS A 634 -53.87 -42.42 -14.79
N ARG A 635 -54.17 -43.63 -15.27
CA ARG A 635 -55.51 -44.23 -15.20
C ARG A 635 -55.45 -45.50 -14.36
N VAL A 636 -55.70 -45.37 -13.06
CA VAL A 636 -55.66 -46.50 -12.11
C VAL A 636 -56.90 -46.47 -11.23
N ASP A 637 -57.77 -47.48 -11.34
CA ASP A 637 -58.97 -47.60 -10.51
C ASP A 637 -58.64 -48.01 -9.07
N GLU A 638 -58.70 -47.04 -8.14
CA GLU A 638 -58.45 -47.25 -6.70
C GLU A 638 -59.42 -48.24 -6.03
N GLY A 639 -60.57 -48.53 -6.63
CA GLY A 639 -61.53 -49.53 -6.15
C GLY A 639 -61.16 -50.98 -6.53
N ILE A 640 -60.11 -51.17 -7.32
CA ILE A 640 -59.74 -52.48 -7.90
C ILE A 640 -58.25 -52.78 -7.73
N VAL A 641 -57.38 -51.81 -8.01
CA VAL A 641 -55.93 -51.95 -7.94
C VAL A 641 -55.42 -51.66 -6.52
N ASP A 642 -54.52 -52.50 -6.03
CA ASP A 642 -53.73 -52.26 -4.81
C ASP A 642 -52.46 -51.45 -5.17
N ALA A 643 -51.67 -51.98 -6.09
CA ALA A 643 -50.49 -51.31 -6.65
C ALA A 643 -50.09 -51.92 -8.00
N ILE A 644 -49.20 -51.23 -8.71
CA ILE A 644 -48.55 -51.69 -9.94
C ILE A 644 -47.05 -51.60 -9.71
N ASP A 645 -46.36 -52.74 -9.66
CA ASP A 645 -44.90 -52.79 -9.61
C ASP A 645 -44.36 -52.66 -11.05
N VAL A 646 -43.69 -51.53 -11.32
CA VAL A 646 -43.09 -51.21 -12.62
C VAL A 646 -41.62 -51.61 -12.58
N ALA A 647 -41.29 -52.74 -13.19
CA ALA A 647 -39.91 -53.19 -13.36
C ALA A 647 -39.30 -52.54 -14.60
N LEU A 648 -38.40 -51.58 -14.39
CA LEU A 648 -37.66 -50.87 -15.42
C LEU A 648 -36.28 -51.50 -15.62
N ALA A 649 -35.88 -51.69 -16.88
CA ALA A 649 -34.55 -52.19 -17.25
C ALA A 649 -33.94 -51.37 -18.39
N TYR A 650 -32.67 -51.02 -18.20
CA TYR A 650 -31.81 -50.32 -19.15
C TYR A 650 -30.55 -51.17 -19.41
N ASP A 651 -30.07 -51.14 -20.66
CA ASP A 651 -28.85 -51.79 -21.12
C ASP A 651 -28.19 -50.88 -22.18
N ASP A 652 -26.91 -50.54 -22.00
CA ASP A 652 -26.15 -49.78 -23.01
C ASP A 652 -25.59 -50.69 -24.14
N GLY A 653 -25.69 -52.02 -23.99
CA GLY A 653 -25.14 -53.03 -24.89
C GLY A 653 -23.62 -53.22 -24.81
N VAL A 654 -22.95 -52.66 -23.79
CA VAL A 654 -21.48 -52.61 -23.69
C VAL A 654 -20.96 -52.87 -22.27
N SER A 655 -21.27 -52.00 -21.30
CA SER A 655 -20.73 -52.06 -19.93
C SER A 655 -21.72 -51.70 -18.82
N PHE A 656 -22.85 -51.06 -19.13
CA PHE A 656 -23.81 -50.56 -18.14
C PHE A 656 -25.22 -51.12 -18.34
N GLN A 657 -25.61 -52.02 -17.45
CA GLN A 657 -26.97 -52.50 -17.25
C GLN A 657 -27.50 -52.02 -15.90
N GLN A 658 -28.76 -51.61 -15.85
CA GLN A 658 -29.44 -51.23 -14.60
C GLN A 658 -30.91 -51.70 -14.64
N GLN A 659 -31.33 -52.42 -13.59
CA GLN A 659 -32.72 -52.81 -13.38
C GLN A 659 -33.21 -52.30 -12.02
N ASP A 660 -34.44 -51.78 -11.98
CA ASP A 660 -35.11 -51.26 -10.78
C ASP A 660 -36.61 -51.60 -10.80
N ILE A 661 -37.24 -51.60 -9.62
CA ILE A 661 -38.69 -51.80 -9.49
C ILE A 661 -39.28 -50.62 -8.70
N PHE A 662 -40.27 -49.96 -9.30
CA PHE A 662 -41.00 -48.84 -8.72
C PHE A 662 -42.44 -49.26 -8.44
N ARG A 663 -42.84 -49.28 -7.17
CA ARG A 663 -44.23 -49.57 -6.77
C ARG A 663 -45.07 -48.32 -6.91
N VAL A 664 -46.07 -48.36 -7.78
CA VAL A 664 -46.98 -47.24 -8.06
C VAL A 664 -48.36 -47.57 -7.52
N GLU A 665 -48.81 -46.78 -6.55
CA GLU A 665 -50.11 -46.96 -5.88
C GLU A 665 -51.13 -45.93 -6.41
N PRO A 666 -52.44 -46.21 -6.39
CA PRO A 666 -53.46 -45.25 -6.81
C PRO A 666 -53.32 -43.92 -6.06
N GLY A 667 -53.22 -42.81 -6.80
CA GLY A 667 -53.02 -41.47 -6.22
C GLY A 667 -51.62 -41.19 -5.64
N SER A 668 -50.64 -42.09 -5.80
CA SER A 668 -49.23 -41.83 -5.41
C SER A 668 -48.57 -40.71 -6.23
N GLY A 669 -47.51 -40.11 -5.67
CA GLY A 669 -46.77 -39.02 -6.32
C GLY A 669 -45.84 -39.48 -7.45
N GLU A 670 -45.32 -38.52 -8.21
CA GLU A 670 -44.31 -38.75 -9.24
C GLU A 670 -43.03 -39.33 -8.61
N GLN A 671 -42.54 -40.43 -9.17
CA GLN A 671 -41.27 -41.09 -8.84
C GLN A 671 -40.28 -40.86 -9.99
N LEU A 672 -38.98 -40.84 -9.68
CA LEU A 672 -37.93 -40.54 -10.67
C LEU A 672 -36.93 -41.70 -10.77
N TRP A 673 -36.66 -42.15 -11.99
CA TRP A 673 -35.53 -43.03 -12.30
C TRP A 673 -34.46 -42.22 -13.04
N ARG A 674 -33.22 -42.27 -12.56
CA ARG A 674 -32.13 -41.36 -12.96
C ARG A 674 -30.87 -42.14 -13.32
N LEU A 675 -30.49 -42.12 -14.59
CA LEU A 675 -29.35 -42.88 -15.11
C LEU A 675 -28.28 -42.00 -15.77
N ARG A 676 -27.01 -42.25 -15.44
CA ARG A 676 -25.84 -41.79 -16.21
C ARG A 676 -25.45 -42.86 -17.21
N LEU A 677 -25.67 -42.54 -18.47
CA LEU A 677 -25.39 -43.38 -19.61
C LEU A 677 -23.93 -43.17 -20.04
N THR A 678 -23.22 -44.27 -20.25
CA THR A 678 -21.94 -44.37 -20.95
C THR A 678 -22.01 -43.94 -22.41
N ARG A 679 -23.20 -43.99 -23.02
CA ARG A 679 -23.45 -43.62 -24.43
C ARG A 679 -24.58 -42.57 -24.49
N PRO A 680 -24.31 -41.29 -24.80
CA PRO A 680 -25.30 -40.21 -24.66
C PRO A 680 -26.54 -40.32 -25.56
N ASP A 681 -26.44 -41.05 -26.67
CA ASP A 681 -27.55 -41.29 -27.61
C ASP A 681 -28.42 -42.50 -27.24
N HIS A 682 -27.93 -43.44 -26.42
CA HIS A 682 -28.63 -44.69 -26.17
C HIS A 682 -29.64 -44.55 -25.02
N ARG A 683 -30.77 -43.91 -25.30
CA ARG A 683 -31.76 -43.50 -24.28
C ARG A 683 -32.94 -44.46 -24.10
N SER A 684 -33.00 -45.52 -24.90
CA SER A 684 -34.08 -46.52 -24.86
C SER A 684 -34.04 -47.34 -23.56
N TRP A 685 -35.19 -47.44 -22.91
CA TRP A 685 -35.45 -48.27 -21.74
C TRP A 685 -36.59 -49.25 -22.02
N THR A 686 -36.72 -50.26 -21.15
CA THR A 686 -37.81 -51.24 -21.18
C THR A 686 -38.53 -51.28 -19.84
N ALA A 687 -39.85 -51.48 -19.86
CA ALA A 687 -40.70 -51.61 -18.68
C ALA A 687 -41.59 -52.84 -18.77
N THR A 688 -41.71 -53.58 -17.67
CA THR A 688 -42.77 -54.58 -17.45
C THR A 688 -43.56 -54.23 -16.20
N PHE A 689 -44.87 -54.52 -16.22
CA PHE A 689 -45.81 -54.07 -15.19
C PHE A 689 -46.43 -55.27 -14.51
N THR A 690 -46.38 -55.33 -13.18
CA THR A 690 -47.05 -56.35 -12.37
C THR A 690 -48.16 -55.69 -11.56
N HIS A 691 -49.40 -55.91 -11.98
CA HIS A 691 -50.60 -55.31 -11.40
C HIS A 691 -51.12 -56.20 -10.28
N HIS A 692 -51.12 -55.69 -9.06
CA HIS A 692 -51.69 -56.35 -7.89
C HIS A 692 -53.11 -55.83 -7.67
N LEU A 693 -54.11 -56.70 -7.75
CA LEU A 693 -55.51 -56.33 -7.53
C LEU A 693 -55.93 -56.65 -6.08
N LYS A 694 -56.84 -55.86 -5.53
CA LYS A 694 -57.31 -55.95 -4.12
C LYS A 694 -58.04 -57.26 -3.77
N ASN A 695 -58.38 -58.08 -4.77
CA ASN A 695 -58.92 -59.42 -4.59
C ASN A 695 -57.83 -60.52 -4.50
N GLY A 696 -56.55 -60.17 -4.65
CA GLY A 696 -55.42 -61.10 -4.69
C GLY A 696 -55.05 -61.62 -6.08
N THR A 697 -55.75 -61.22 -7.15
CA THR A 697 -55.32 -61.50 -8.53
C THR A 697 -54.07 -60.68 -8.86
N VAL A 698 -53.08 -61.31 -9.49
CA VAL A 698 -51.88 -60.64 -10.02
C VAL A 698 -51.84 -60.82 -11.54
N LEU A 699 -51.60 -59.74 -12.27
CA LEU A 699 -51.54 -59.71 -13.74
C LEU A 699 -50.21 -59.09 -14.20
N THR A 700 -49.71 -59.49 -15.37
CA THR A 700 -48.47 -58.95 -15.93
C THR A 700 -48.70 -58.41 -17.34
N SER A 701 -48.17 -57.23 -17.64
CA SER A 701 -48.21 -56.64 -18.99
C SER A 701 -46.86 -56.04 -19.42
N GLY A 702 -46.74 -55.77 -20.73
CA GLY A 702 -45.48 -55.40 -21.38
C GLY A 702 -44.80 -56.59 -22.09
N PRO A 703 -43.51 -56.49 -22.46
CA PRO A 703 -42.66 -55.31 -22.26
C PRO A 703 -43.07 -54.12 -23.12
N LEU A 704 -42.97 -52.92 -22.55
CA LEU A 704 -42.97 -51.65 -23.27
C LEU A 704 -41.52 -51.22 -23.49
N THR A 705 -41.14 -50.87 -24.72
CA THR A 705 -39.85 -50.24 -25.03
C THR A 705 -40.09 -48.79 -25.43
N SER A 706 -39.37 -47.85 -24.84
CA SER A 706 -39.49 -46.41 -25.15
C SER A 706 -38.21 -45.64 -24.80
N ASP A 707 -38.05 -44.45 -25.37
CA ASP A 707 -37.02 -43.46 -25.09
C ASP A 707 -37.60 -42.19 -24.41
N ALA A 708 -38.90 -42.19 -24.10
CA ALA A 708 -39.60 -41.05 -23.51
C ALA A 708 -39.08 -40.71 -22.09
N SER A 709 -39.20 -39.43 -21.70
CA SER A 709 -38.87 -38.94 -20.35
C SER A 709 -40.01 -39.07 -19.33
N SER A 710 -41.14 -39.66 -19.72
CA SER A 710 -42.29 -39.90 -18.86
C SER A 710 -42.96 -41.24 -19.16
N LEU A 711 -43.25 -42.00 -18.11
CA LEU A 711 -44.02 -43.24 -18.10
C LEU A 711 -45.31 -43.03 -17.26
N PRO A 712 -46.44 -42.65 -17.89
CA PRO A 712 -47.75 -42.76 -17.25
C PRO A 712 -48.07 -44.24 -17.03
N VAL A 713 -48.41 -44.59 -15.79
CA VAL A 713 -48.76 -45.96 -15.40
C VAL A 713 -50.28 -46.08 -15.37
N ASP A 714 -50.80 -46.89 -16.27
CA ASP A 714 -52.22 -47.26 -16.36
C ASP A 714 -52.43 -48.67 -15.80
N ASP A 715 -53.64 -48.92 -15.30
CA ASP A 715 -54.11 -50.25 -14.90
C ASP A 715 -54.34 -51.18 -16.12
N PRO A 716 -54.59 -52.49 -15.93
CA PRO A 716 -54.64 -53.45 -17.03
C PRO A 716 -56.00 -53.51 -17.73
N PHE A 717 -56.96 -52.62 -17.39
CA PHE A 717 -58.33 -52.74 -17.88
C PHE A 717 -58.55 -51.99 -19.20
N VAL A 718 -59.00 -52.71 -20.23
CA VAL A 718 -59.21 -52.15 -21.58
C VAL A 718 -60.51 -51.35 -21.70
N THR A 719 -61.50 -51.63 -20.85
CA THR A 719 -62.80 -50.93 -20.82
C THR A 719 -63.55 -51.21 -19.50
N ALA A 720 -64.83 -50.88 -19.40
CA ALA A 720 -65.68 -51.20 -18.26
C ALA A 720 -67.13 -51.55 -18.65
N LEU A 721 -67.86 -52.14 -17.70
CA LEU A 721 -69.32 -52.12 -17.61
C LEU A 721 -69.73 -51.03 -16.61
N ASP A 722 -70.48 -50.03 -17.07
CA ASP A 722 -71.09 -49.00 -16.21
C ASP A 722 -72.57 -49.36 -15.96
N ILE A 723 -72.78 -50.26 -15.01
CA ILE A 723 -74.10 -50.79 -14.62
C ILE A 723 -74.85 -49.72 -13.81
N ARG A 724 -76.15 -49.54 -14.06
CA ARG A 724 -77.02 -48.57 -13.38
C ARG A 724 -78.26 -49.24 -12.85
N ALA A 725 -78.41 -49.25 -11.52
CA ALA A 725 -79.62 -49.67 -10.83
C ALA A 725 -80.61 -48.49 -10.79
N ILE A 726 -81.77 -48.65 -11.43
CA ILE A 726 -82.80 -47.61 -11.56
C ILE A 726 -83.92 -47.87 -10.53
N PRO A 727 -84.18 -46.98 -9.55
CA PRO A 727 -85.33 -47.10 -8.66
C PRO A 727 -86.65 -47.04 -9.43
N LEU A 728 -87.43 -48.13 -9.44
CA LEU A 728 -88.76 -48.22 -10.06
C LEU A 728 -89.89 -48.55 -9.06
N PHE A 729 -89.56 -48.69 -7.79
CA PHE A 729 -90.54 -48.88 -6.72
C PHE A 729 -91.29 -47.58 -6.37
N ALA A 730 -92.57 -47.70 -6.02
CA ALA A 730 -93.37 -46.55 -5.58
C ALA A 730 -92.84 -45.98 -4.23
N PRO A 731 -92.84 -44.64 -4.03
CA PRO A 731 -92.28 -44.02 -2.83
C PRO A 731 -92.84 -44.62 -1.53
N GLY A 732 -91.94 -45.23 -0.76
CA GLY A 732 -92.25 -45.76 0.57
C GLY A 732 -92.91 -47.14 0.61
N THR A 733 -93.01 -47.90 -0.47
CA THR A 733 -93.37 -49.34 -0.41
C THR A 733 -92.17 -50.22 -0.08
N VAL A 734 -90.99 -49.87 -0.60
CA VAL A 734 -89.70 -50.49 -0.30
C VAL A 734 -89.05 -49.78 0.90
N GLN A 735 -88.37 -50.55 1.74
CA GLN A 735 -87.45 -50.06 2.78
C GLN A 735 -86.01 -50.03 2.26
N LEU A 736 -85.56 -51.11 1.63
CA LEU A 736 -84.21 -51.29 1.09
C LEU A 736 -84.26 -52.23 -0.12
N ALA A 737 -83.49 -51.92 -1.15
CA ALA A 737 -83.28 -52.77 -2.31
C ALA A 737 -81.79 -53.14 -2.40
N PHE A 738 -81.51 -54.37 -2.81
CA PHE A 738 -80.17 -54.87 -3.11
C PHE A 738 -80.09 -55.25 -4.58
N LEU A 739 -78.99 -54.89 -5.22
CA LEU A 739 -78.59 -55.45 -6.51
C LEU A 739 -77.28 -56.22 -6.29
N ASP A 740 -77.39 -57.55 -6.29
CA ASP A 740 -76.23 -58.44 -6.34
C ASP A 740 -75.76 -58.55 -7.79
N ILE A 741 -74.46 -58.36 -8.05
CA ILE A 741 -73.82 -58.59 -9.35
C ILE A 741 -72.71 -59.63 -9.19
N GLU A 742 -72.69 -60.64 -10.06
CA GLU A 742 -71.56 -61.57 -10.20
C GLU A 742 -71.01 -61.45 -11.64
N TYR A 743 -69.75 -61.07 -11.78
CA TYR A 743 -69.03 -61.06 -13.05
C TYR A 743 -67.86 -62.05 -12.95
N ASP A 744 -67.79 -63.00 -13.87
CA ASP A 744 -66.77 -64.04 -13.94
C ASP A 744 -66.11 -64.03 -15.34
N ASP A 745 -64.86 -63.57 -15.39
CA ASP A 745 -63.95 -63.72 -16.53
C ASP A 745 -63.00 -64.89 -16.24
N THR A 746 -63.41 -66.08 -16.69
CA THR A 746 -62.67 -67.33 -16.47
C THR A 746 -61.43 -67.44 -17.35
N ALA A 747 -61.33 -66.67 -18.45
CA ALA A 747 -60.15 -66.65 -19.31
C ALA A 747 -59.00 -65.89 -18.64
N ASN A 748 -59.30 -64.73 -18.05
CA ASN A 748 -58.33 -63.88 -17.35
C ASN A 748 -58.25 -64.14 -15.83
N SER A 749 -58.94 -65.18 -15.32
CA SER A 749 -59.01 -65.56 -13.89
C SER A 749 -59.45 -64.40 -12.97
N TYR A 750 -60.34 -63.55 -13.46
CA TYR A 750 -60.78 -62.32 -12.81
C TYR A 750 -62.26 -62.39 -12.49
N THR A 751 -62.63 -62.18 -11.22
CA THR A 751 -64.02 -62.27 -10.77
C THR A 751 -64.36 -61.12 -9.83
N ARG A 752 -65.57 -60.56 -9.96
CA ARG A 752 -66.14 -59.51 -9.11
C ARG A 752 -67.50 -59.97 -8.58
N ARG A 753 -67.74 -59.76 -7.29
CA ARG A 753 -69.00 -60.08 -6.61
C ARG A 753 -69.38 -58.87 -5.78
N GLU A 754 -70.35 -58.12 -6.28
CA GLU A 754 -70.71 -56.80 -5.79
C GLU A 754 -72.13 -56.80 -5.24
N ARG A 755 -72.36 -55.91 -4.26
CA ARG A 755 -73.70 -55.59 -3.78
C ARG A 755 -73.85 -54.08 -3.69
N LEU A 756 -74.74 -53.53 -4.53
CA LEU A 756 -75.28 -52.20 -4.28
C LEU A 756 -76.40 -52.30 -3.24
N GLU A 757 -76.38 -51.41 -2.25
CA GLU A 757 -77.50 -51.19 -1.32
C GLU A 757 -78.19 -49.87 -1.69
N ILE A 758 -79.46 -49.94 -2.09
CA ILE A 758 -80.25 -48.81 -2.58
C ILE A 758 -81.40 -48.56 -1.61
N PRO A 759 -81.41 -47.46 -0.83
CA PRO A 759 -82.47 -47.20 0.14
C PRO A 759 -83.82 -46.99 -0.56
N GLY A 760 -84.93 -47.38 0.09
CA GLY A 760 -86.29 -47.22 -0.43
C GLY A 760 -86.79 -45.78 -0.60
N THR A 761 -85.91 -44.80 -0.40
CA THR A 761 -86.09 -43.37 -0.67
C THR A 761 -85.28 -42.86 -1.86
N ALA A 762 -84.48 -43.70 -2.51
CA ALA A 762 -83.69 -43.32 -3.68
C ALA A 762 -84.60 -43.06 -4.90
N THR A 763 -84.37 -41.93 -5.58
CA THR A 763 -85.01 -41.58 -6.86
C THR A 763 -84.01 -41.58 -8.02
N GLU A 764 -82.73 -41.36 -7.73
CA GLU A 764 -81.66 -41.31 -8.72
C GLU A 764 -81.07 -42.71 -9.01
N PRO A 765 -80.55 -42.94 -10.22
CA PRO A 765 -79.77 -44.14 -10.54
C PRO A 765 -78.56 -44.34 -9.62
N VAL A 766 -78.35 -45.56 -9.14
CA VAL A 766 -77.13 -45.95 -8.43
C VAL A 766 -76.22 -46.71 -9.39
N SER A 767 -75.01 -46.22 -9.61
CA SER A 767 -74.05 -46.80 -10.56
C SER A 767 -73.08 -47.76 -9.89
N LEU A 768 -72.73 -48.84 -10.59
CA LEU A 768 -71.59 -49.72 -10.30
C LEU A 768 -70.72 -49.80 -11.55
N ARG A 769 -69.41 -49.59 -11.39
CA ARG A 769 -68.42 -49.78 -12.44
C ARG A 769 -67.70 -51.11 -12.23
N ILE A 770 -67.64 -51.95 -13.26
CA ILE A 770 -66.80 -53.15 -13.30
C ILE A 770 -65.82 -52.97 -14.46
N ALA A 771 -64.55 -52.74 -14.14
CA ALA A 771 -63.50 -52.67 -15.16
C ALA A 771 -63.25 -54.07 -15.75
N LEU A 772 -62.94 -54.14 -17.05
CA LEU A 772 -62.83 -55.39 -17.83
C LEU A 772 -61.43 -55.57 -18.42
N LEU A 773 -60.94 -56.81 -18.38
CA LEU A 773 -59.67 -57.22 -19.00
C LEU A 773 -59.87 -57.61 -20.47
N ASP A 774 -61.00 -58.24 -20.79
CA ASP A 774 -61.49 -58.46 -22.16
C ASP A 774 -62.65 -57.48 -22.46
N ALA A 775 -62.57 -56.77 -23.59
CA ALA A 775 -63.60 -55.82 -24.00
C ALA A 775 -64.92 -56.49 -24.47
N ASP A 776 -64.82 -57.72 -24.96
CA ASP A 776 -65.92 -58.52 -25.51
C ASP A 776 -66.63 -59.36 -24.44
N GLN A 777 -65.96 -59.72 -23.33
CA GLN A 777 -66.60 -60.36 -22.17
C GLN A 777 -67.41 -59.35 -21.36
N ARG A 778 -68.59 -59.01 -21.90
CA ARG A 778 -69.55 -58.06 -21.33
C ARG A 778 -70.70 -58.72 -20.55
N THR A 779 -70.67 -60.04 -20.41
CA THR A 779 -71.73 -60.81 -19.77
C THR A 779 -71.54 -60.85 -18.25
N PHE A 780 -72.61 -60.60 -17.50
CA PHE A 780 -72.63 -60.72 -16.04
C PHE A 780 -73.97 -61.27 -15.56
N ARG A 781 -73.97 -61.82 -14.34
CA ARG A 781 -75.17 -62.22 -13.62
C ARG A 781 -75.63 -61.10 -12.70
N HIS A 782 -76.93 -60.86 -12.62
CA HIS A 782 -77.51 -59.99 -11.61
C HIS A 782 -78.72 -60.60 -10.92
N ARG A 783 -79.00 -60.14 -9.70
CA ARG A 783 -80.18 -60.51 -8.92
C ARG A 783 -80.66 -59.33 -8.08
N VAL A 784 -81.95 -59.01 -8.20
CA VAL A 784 -82.58 -57.95 -7.39
C VAL A 784 -83.25 -58.58 -6.17
N THR A 785 -83.05 -57.97 -5.01
CA THR A 785 -83.75 -58.33 -3.77
C THR A 785 -84.38 -57.08 -3.16
N LEU A 786 -85.69 -57.06 -2.98
CA LEU A 786 -86.45 -55.96 -2.38
C LEU A 786 -86.92 -56.36 -0.98
N VAL A 787 -86.69 -55.48 0.00
CA VAL A 787 -87.28 -55.54 1.33
C VAL A 787 -88.39 -54.51 1.41
N THR A 788 -89.65 -54.93 1.56
CA THR A 788 -90.79 -54.02 1.71
C THR A 788 -90.82 -53.42 3.12
N LYS A 789 -91.50 -52.28 3.29
CA LYS A 789 -91.70 -51.70 4.64
C LYS A 789 -92.48 -52.58 5.60
N ASP A 790 -93.28 -53.51 5.08
CA ASP A 790 -94.03 -54.49 5.86
C ASP A 790 -93.16 -55.69 6.31
N GLY A 791 -91.85 -55.66 6.01
CA GLY A 791 -90.88 -56.67 6.42
C GLY A 791 -90.81 -57.91 5.51
N HIS A 792 -91.50 -57.89 4.36
CA HIS A 792 -91.42 -58.98 3.39
C HIS A 792 -90.20 -58.82 2.48
N LEU A 793 -89.50 -59.94 2.21
CA LEU A 793 -88.39 -60.00 1.27
C LEU A 793 -88.84 -60.68 -0.03
N THR A 794 -88.70 -59.98 -1.15
CA THR A 794 -88.99 -60.48 -2.50
C THR A 794 -87.70 -60.51 -3.30
N GLN A 795 -87.38 -61.64 -3.92
CA GLN A 795 -86.11 -61.83 -4.63
C GLN A 795 -86.38 -62.36 -6.05
N THR A 796 -85.69 -61.82 -7.05
CA THR A 796 -85.79 -62.31 -8.43
C THR A 796 -85.02 -63.62 -8.59
N ALA A 797 -85.33 -64.37 -9.64
CA ALA A 797 -84.36 -65.32 -10.18
C ALA A 797 -83.07 -64.55 -10.59
N PRO A 798 -81.89 -65.18 -10.55
CA PRO A 798 -80.70 -64.62 -11.18
C PRO A 798 -80.89 -64.51 -12.69
N VAL A 799 -80.39 -63.43 -13.29
CA VAL A 799 -80.45 -63.16 -14.73
C VAL A 799 -79.05 -62.97 -15.27
N ASP A 800 -78.68 -63.80 -16.25
CA ASP A 800 -77.41 -63.70 -16.97
C ASP A 800 -77.62 -62.86 -18.25
N GLY A 801 -76.79 -61.85 -18.49
CA GLY A 801 -76.94 -60.98 -19.67
C GLY A 801 -75.91 -59.85 -19.77
N THR A 802 -76.15 -58.92 -20.69
CA THR A 802 -75.27 -57.77 -21.00
C THR A 802 -75.96 -56.42 -20.81
N GLU A 803 -77.23 -56.41 -20.43
CA GLU A 803 -78.03 -55.19 -20.20
C GLU A 803 -77.55 -54.47 -18.94
N THR A 804 -77.06 -53.24 -19.09
CA THR A 804 -76.44 -52.47 -17.99
C THR A 804 -77.45 -51.62 -17.24
N ILE A 805 -78.67 -51.43 -17.75
CA ILE A 805 -79.74 -50.65 -17.08
C ILE A 805 -80.72 -51.60 -16.39
N ILE A 806 -80.62 -51.70 -15.06
CA ILE A 806 -81.34 -52.69 -14.26
C ILE A 806 -82.44 -52.01 -13.43
N GLY A 807 -83.70 -52.34 -13.75
CA GLY A 807 -84.87 -51.81 -13.05
C GLY A 807 -85.09 -52.43 -11.67
N LEU A 808 -85.01 -51.64 -10.61
CA LEU A 808 -85.34 -52.02 -9.24
C LEU A 808 -86.84 -51.83 -8.98
N GLY A 809 -87.67 -52.73 -9.50
CA GLY A 809 -89.11 -52.76 -9.28
C GLY A 809 -89.59 -54.13 -8.83
N ALA A 810 -90.84 -54.21 -8.34
CA ALA A 810 -91.50 -55.50 -8.28
C ALA A 810 -91.66 -56.05 -9.70
N ALA A 811 -91.44 -57.35 -9.90
CA ALA A 811 -91.71 -57.99 -11.18
C ALA A 811 -93.21 -57.86 -11.53
N PRO A 812 -93.56 -57.68 -12.82
CA PRO A 812 -94.94 -57.47 -13.28
C PRO A 812 -95.82 -58.73 -13.15
#